data_AF-A0A965UR83-F1
#
_entry.id   AF-A0A965UR83-F1
#
_cell.length_a   1.000
_cell.length_b   1.000
_cell.length_c   1.000
_cell.angle_alpha   90.00
_cell.angle_beta   90.00
_cell.angle_gamma   90.00
#
_symmetry.space_group_name_H-M   'P 1'
#
loop_
_entity.id
_entity.type
_entity.pdbx_description
1 polymer ?
#
loop_
_entity_poly.entity_id
_entity_poly.type
_entity_poly.pdbx_seq_one_letter_code
_entity_poly.pdbx_strand_id
1 'polypeptide(L)'
;ASPFFLGSSLAAATPGGLQISRSLRFNSSDSGYLSRVPGTAGNRKTWTWAGWVKRSTLSSNQVIFSSGISAGDVVILQFSDSAGNAGDTINLFTYPDSVTTARVFRDTSAWYHIVWTLDTTQSTASNRSRLYVNGVQVTDLSGTYPTQNQDYGVNATVAHAVGRYTYNSNRYFSGYLANIHFIDGQALTPSSFTETDATTGQLIPKTYTGSYGTNGFNLLFADNSSNTASTLGKDYSGLGNNWTPNNFSVTAGAGNDSLVDSPTNYGTDTGVGGTVRGNYCTWNPLDNAATLSDGNLKVTSPGASWTAVRGTFGISSGKWYWESTITQLGFVMIGVANSTNSLTNNFNDNTNNWGYFSVNGNKYGPGIGSGGTAYAATYAVADIISVALDMDAGTLTFYKNGSSLGQAFSGLSGIIFPFTSVYTDGGSGVTNINFGQRAFAYTAPSGFKALCTQNLPAPLVTKSNTVMDVVTYTGNGGTQSITGLAFSPNLLWFKNRSDANSHVLFDTVRGRSYGLSSNETVGDVTSDAGNDLASFDSSGFTVGPVQNWNSPNRNGQSLVAWAWDAGEGSAVSNTAGSITSQVRANATAGFSVVTWTAGSAPVTIGHGLGVAPQFIIIKSRTSGAVGWQVGHASLGWTKRLFFDTSSSDTTTAAWNDTSPTSTVFTVGSTGYQTGNMVAYCFSPVVGYSSFGSYTGNGSTDGPFIYTGFRPKFFMHKDYTAGGAGRNWLIWDAARETYNAEQTILFANLSNAESANAEQVSSGR
;
A
#
# COMPACT_ATOMS: atom_id res chain seq x y z
N ALA A 1 2.30 11.06 -13.42
CA ALA A 1 2.66 9.84 -12.68
C ALA A 1 2.80 10.21 -11.20
N SER A 2 2.04 9.56 -10.30
CA SER A 2 2.14 9.80 -8.86
C SER A 2 3.45 9.23 -8.30
N PRO A 3 4.25 10.01 -7.56
CA PRO A 3 5.47 9.53 -6.91
C PRO A 3 5.08 8.66 -5.71
N PHE A 4 4.95 7.35 -5.91
CA PHE A 4 4.42 6.43 -4.90
C PHE A 4 5.50 5.93 -3.91
N PHE A 5 5.12 5.87 -2.64
CA PHE A 5 5.90 5.32 -1.54
C PHE A 5 6.13 3.81 -1.72
N LEU A 6 7.31 3.44 -2.23
CA LEU A 6 7.77 2.04 -2.23
C LEU A 6 8.01 1.50 -0.80
N GLY A 7 7.75 0.21 -0.65
CA GLY A 7 7.74 -0.59 0.57
C GLY A 7 9.09 -0.90 1.24
N SER A 8 10.15 -0.15 0.97
CA SER A 8 11.51 -0.57 1.31
C SER A 8 12.30 0.49 2.07
N SER A 9 13.53 0.16 2.52
CA SER A 9 14.49 1.16 3.00
C SER A 9 14.52 2.32 2.00
N LEU A 10 13.89 3.45 2.33
CA LEU A 10 14.13 4.69 1.60
C LEU A 10 15.65 4.84 1.57
N ALA A 11 16.22 5.24 0.43
CA ALA A 11 17.58 5.72 0.43
C ALA A 11 17.70 6.72 1.60
N ALA A 12 18.74 6.60 2.42
CA ALA A 12 19.08 7.65 3.38
C ALA A 12 18.97 8.96 2.60
N ALA A 13 18.21 9.93 3.15
CA ALA A 13 17.93 11.20 2.48
C ALA A 13 19.17 11.63 1.70
N THR A 14 19.03 11.81 0.38
CA THR A 14 20.11 12.26 -0.49
C THR A 14 20.83 13.40 0.23
N PRO A 15 22.17 13.44 0.31
CA PRO A 15 22.87 14.48 1.05
C PRO A 15 22.34 15.87 0.66
N GLY A 16 21.51 16.48 1.52
CA GLY A 16 20.79 17.74 1.24
C GLY A 16 19.26 17.74 1.44
N GLY A 17 18.57 16.59 1.50
CA GLY A 17 17.12 16.54 1.74
C GLY A 17 16.71 16.86 3.19
N LEU A 18 15.55 17.51 3.41
CA LEU A 18 15.05 17.84 4.74
C LEU A 18 14.70 16.56 5.52
N GLN A 19 15.33 16.37 6.69
CA GLN A 19 15.05 15.25 7.58
C GLN A 19 14.01 15.64 8.64
N ILE A 20 12.87 14.96 8.65
CA ILE A 20 11.81 15.16 9.64
C ILE A 20 12.07 14.22 10.81
N SER A 21 12.39 14.80 11.96
CA SER A 21 12.89 14.03 13.11
C SER A 21 11.83 13.42 14.00
N ARG A 22 10.65 14.03 14.05
CA ARG A 22 9.54 13.63 14.90
C ARG A 22 8.20 13.95 14.24
N SER A 23 7.17 13.27 14.73
CA SER A 23 5.77 13.64 14.54
C SER A 23 5.11 13.87 15.89
N LEU A 24 3.95 14.53 15.85
CA LEU A 24 3.04 14.63 16.99
C LEU A 24 1.84 13.71 16.74
N ARG A 25 1.60 12.80 17.68
CA ARG A 25 0.46 11.89 17.70
C ARG A 25 -0.73 12.58 18.37
N PHE A 26 -1.82 12.70 17.63
CA PHE A 26 -3.10 13.19 18.10
C PHE A 26 -3.99 11.99 18.43
N ASN A 27 -4.68 12.06 19.56
CA ASN A 27 -5.58 11.02 20.02
C ASN A 27 -6.91 11.67 20.45
N SER A 28 -8.00 11.26 19.80
CA SER A 28 -9.31 11.87 20.07
C SER A 28 -9.81 11.58 21.48
N SER A 29 -9.48 10.40 22.05
CA SER A 29 -9.85 10.05 23.43
C SER A 29 -9.18 10.94 24.47
N ASP A 30 -7.99 11.48 24.18
CA ASP A 30 -7.28 12.41 25.07
C ASP A 30 -7.67 13.87 24.80
N SER A 31 -8.47 14.12 23.76
CA SER A 31 -8.79 15.46 23.29
C SER A 31 -7.51 16.29 23.04
N GLY A 32 -6.49 15.69 22.42
CA GLY A 32 -5.21 16.34 22.11
C GLY A 32 -5.30 17.28 20.91
N TYR A 33 -4.88 18.54 21.05
CA TYR A 33 -4.89 19.54 19.96
C TYR A 33 -3.95 20.72 20.22
N LEU A 34 -3.58 21.45 19.17
CA LEU A 34 -2.85 22.71 19.27
C LEU A 34 -3.82 23.89 19.10
N SER A 35 -3.65 24.96 19.86
CA SER A 35 -4.46 26.17 19.75
C SER A 35 -3.65 27.45 19.62
N ARG A 36 -4.19 28.40 18.86
CA ARG A 36 -3.65 29.77 18.73
C ARG A 36 -4.78 30.76 18.44
N VAL A 37 -4.62 32.01 18.86
CA VAL A 37 -5.40 33.16 18.38
C VAL A 37 -4.41 34.13 17.73
N PRO A 38 -4.53 34.42 16.42
CA PRO A 38 -3.73 35.46 15.77
C PRO A 38 -3.82 36.80 16.50
N GLY A 39 -2.68 37.47 16.70
CA GLY A 39 -2.65 38.80 17.32
C GLY A 39 -3.18 39.91 16.39
N THR A 40 -3.04 39.73 15.08
CA THR A 40 -3.58 40.60 14.03
C THR A 40 -4.15 39.77 12.90
N ALA A 41 -5.07 40.34 12.13
CA ALA A 41 -5.60 39.67 10.94
C ALA A 41 -4.53 39.61 9.83
N GLY A 42 -4.47 38.47 9.14
CA GLY A 42 -3.64 38.26 7.94
C GLY A 42 -4.49 38.25 6.66
N ASN A 43 -4.03 37.58 5.60
CA ASN A 43 -4.79 37.39 4.38
C ASN A 43 -5.87 36.31 4.56
N ARG A 44 -7.13 36.70 4.44
CA ARG A 44 -8.31 35.82 4.65
C ARG A 44 -8.88 35.25 3.35
N LYS A 45 -8.28 35.59 2.21
CA LYS A 45 -8.68 35.19 0.85
C LYS A 45 -7.76 34.15 0.24
N THR A 46 -6.47 34.27 0.53
CA THR A 46 -5.42 33.47 -0.10
C THR A 46 -4.49 32.89 0.95
N TRP A 47 -4.37 31.56 0.99
CA TRP A 47 -3.46 30.85 1.89
C TRP A 47 -3.20 29.42 1.42
N THR A 48 -2.16 28.79 1.98
CA THR A 48 -1.83 27.38 1.76
C THR A 48 -1.62 26.67 3.09
N TRP A 49 -2.25 25.52 3.28
CA TRP A 49 -1.90 24.55 4.33
C TRP A 49 -1.18 23.36 3.68
N ALA A 50 -0.04 22.96 4.21
CA ALA A 50 0.70 21.78 3.75
C ALA A 50 1.23 20.98 4.94
N GLY A 51 1.20 19.65 4.88
CA GLY A 51 1.75 18.84 5.96
C GLY A 51 1.73 17.35 5.68
N TRP A 52 2.52 16.62 6.47
CA TRP A 52 2.53 15.16 6.47
C TRP A 52 1.52 14.62 7.47
N VAL A 53 0.68 13.69 7.01
CA VAL A 53 -0.46 13.15 7.77
C VAL A 53 -0.46 11.63 7.66
N LYS A 54 -0.43 10.93 8.80
CA LYS A 54 -0.68 9.48 8.88
C LYS A 54 -1.94 9.24 9.68
N ARG A 55 -2.92 8.55 9.09
CA ARG A 55 -4.22 8.30 9.74
C ARG A 55 -4.13 7.16 10.75
N SER A 56 -5.00 7.18 11.77
CA SER A 56 -5.17 6.03 12.68
C SER A 56 -6.62 5.55 12.81
N THR A 57 -7.61 6.43 12.66
CA THR A 57 -9.03 6.06 12.72
C THR A 57 -9.71 6.31 11.37
N LEU A 58 -10.58 5.39 10.98
CA LEU A 58 -11.41 5.45 9.78
C LEU A 58 -12.88 5.66 10.17
N SER A 59 -13.75 5.92 9.19
CA SER A 59 -15.21 6.02 9.40
C SER A 59 -15.61 6.98 10.52
N SER A 60 -14.94 8.15 10.56
CA SER A 60 -15.22 9.23 11.51
C SER A 60 -14.75 10.57 10.96
N ASN A 61 -15.40 11.66 11.40
CA ASN A 61 -14.97 13.01 11.05
C ASN A 61 -13.73 13.38 11.88
N GLN A 62 -12.60 13.66 11.21
CA GLN A 62 -11.33 13.96 11.87
C GLN A 62 -10.74 15.30 11.39
N VAL A 63 -10.68 16.29 12.28
CA VAL A 63 -10.28 17.66 11.94
C VAL A 63 -8.77 17.87 11.98
N ILE A 64 -8.17 18.13 10.83
CA ILE A 64 -6.73 18.42 10.71
C ILE A 64 -6.46 19.87 11.13
N PHE A 65 -7.23 20.82 10.60
CA PHE A 65 -7.06 22.25 10.88
C PHE A 65 -8.42 22.95 10.84
N SER A 66 -8.64 23.90 11.76
CA SER A 66 -9.84 24.73 11.72
C SER A 66 -9.63 26.13 12.30
N SER A 67 -10.55 27.03 11.97
CA SER A 67 -10.63 28.38 12.53
C SER A 67 -12.07 28.86 12.65
N GLY A 68 -12.31 29.86 13.49
CA GLY A 68 -13.64 30.45 13.71
C GLY A 68 -14.37 29.83 14.90
N ILE A 69 -15.26 30.60 15.53
CA ILE A 69 -15.95 30.22 16.77
C ILE A 69 -17.47 30.29 16.66
N SER A 70 -17.99 30.49 15.45
CA SER A 70 -19.42 30.47 15.17
C SER A 70 -19.70 29.58 13.97
N ALA A 71 -20.95 29.13 13.82
CA ALA A 71 -21.35 28.39 12.63
C ALA A 71 -21.15 29.21 11.33
N GLY A 72 -21.19 30.54 11.42
CA GLY A 72 -21.21 31.45 10.27
C GLY A 72 -19.84 31.85 9.70
N ASP A 73 -18.74 31.55 10.38
CA ASP A 73 -17.39 32.00 10.00
C ASP A 73 -16.34 30.89 9.95
N VAL A 74 -16.77 29.64 10.10
CA VAL A 74 -15.86 28.52 10.31
C VAL A 74 -15.21 28.02 9.03
N VAL A 75 -13.93 27.68 9.14
CA VAL A 75 -13.17 26.92 8.14
C VAL A 75 -12.66 25.62 8.74
N ILE A 76 -12.80 24.51 8.03
CA ILE A 76 -12.41 23.18 8.49
C ILE A 76 -11.76 22.40 7.35
N LEU A 77 -10.51 21.98 7.54
CA LEU A 77 -9.87 20.92 6.77
C LEU A 77 -9.96 19.62 7.58
N GLN A 78 -10.60 18.60 7.03
CA GLN A 78 -10.84 17.35 7.76
C GLN A 78 -10.92 16.13 6.82
N PHE A 79 -10.71 14.95 7.41
CA PHE A 79 -11.31 13.73 6.88
C PHE A 79 -12.79 13.71 7.27
N SER A 80 -13.66 13.40 6.32
CA SER A 80 -15.11 13.45 6.48
C SER A 80 -15.74 12.09 6.23
N ASP A 81 -16.65 11.73 7.14
CA ASP A 81 -17.51 10.57 7.08
C ASP A 81 -19.00 10.98 7.06
N SER A 82 -19.27 12.21 6.64
CA SER A 82 -20.63 12.77 6.65
C SER A 82 -21.53 12.06 5.64
N ALA A 83 -22.79 11.81 6.02
CA ALA A 83 -23.80 11.15 5.19
C ALA A 83 -23.93 11.81 3.80
N GLY A 84 -23.84 10.99 2.74
CA GLY A 84 -23.88 11.45 1.34
C GLY A 84 -22.51 11.45 0.63
N ASN A 85 -21.40 11.26 1.35
CA ASN A 85 -20.08 11.01 0.77
C ASN A 85 -19.72 9.51 0.89
N ALA A 86 -18.86 9.01 0.01
CA ALA A 86 -18.19 7.72 0.24
C ALA A 86 -17.27 7.92 1.46
N GLY A 87 -17.61 7.37 2.64
CA GLY A 87 -16.87 7.63 3.89
C GLY A 87 -15.34 7.61 3.76
N ASP A 88 -14.63 8.40 4.58
CA ASP A 88 -13.18 8.64 4.52
C ASP A 88 -12.68 9.56 3.39
N THR A 89 -13.50 10.52 2.97
CA THR A 89 -13.08 11.62 2.05
C THR A 89 -12.24 12.68 2.76
N ILE A 90 -11.54 13.54 2.02
CA ILE A 90 -11.07 14.84 2.51
C ILE A 90 -12.01 15.94 2.01
N ASN A 91 -12.37 16.89 2.88
CA ASN A 91 -13.05 18.11 2.47
C ASN A 91 -12.44 19.37 3.11
N LEU A 92 -12.64 20.49 2.43
CA LEU A 92 -12.52 21.83 3.00
C LEU A 92 -13.93 22.43 3.09
N PHE A 93 -14.37 22.66 4.32
CA PHE A 93 -15.61 23.38 4.63
C PHE A 93 -15.28 24.83 4.95
N THR A 94 -15.94 25.78 4.30
CA THR A 94 -15.82 27.22 4.51
C THR A 94 -17.23 27.81 4.49
N TYR A 95 -17.88 27.99 5.65
CA TYR A 95 -19.33 28.24 5.70
C TYR A 95 -19.80 29.35 4.72
N PRO A 96 -20.88 29.12 3.94
CA PRO A 96 -21.68 27.87 3.81
C PRO A 96 -21.14 26.88 2.76
N ASP A 97 -20.01 27.20 2.12
CA ASP A 97 -19.40 26.48 1.01
C ASP A 97 -18.64 25.22 1.51
N SER A 98 -18.55 24.20 0.66
CA SER A 98 -17.81 22.97 0.95
C SER A 98 -17.39 22.29 -0.33
N VAL A 99 -16.11 21.94 -0.41
CA VAL A 99 -15.57 21.13 -1.50
C VAL A 99 -15.00 19.83 -0.95
N THR A 100 -15.44 18.72 -1.51
CA THR A 100 -15.15 17.36 -1.03
C THR A 100 -14.60 16.52 -2.17
N THR A 101 -13.66 15.66 -1.85
CA THR A 101 -13.14 14.63 -2.76
C THR A 101 -14.18 13.54 -3.05
N ALA A 102 -14.24 13.01 -4.26
CA ALA A 102 -14.95 11.76 -4.51
C ALA A 102 -14.15 10.57 -3.98
N ARG A 103 -12.81 10.69 -3.99
CA ARG A 103 -11.88 9.67 -3.51
C ARG A 103 -11.83 9.52 -2.00
N VAL A 104 -11.51 8.29 -1.56
CA VAL A 104 -11.37 7.90 -0.14
C VAL A 104 -9.92 7.65 0.25
N PHE A 105 -9.59 7.88 1.52
CA PHE A 105 -8.21 7.85 2.03
C PHE A 105 -8.05 6.88 3.19
N ARG A 106 -8.09 5.57 2.92
CA ARG A 106 -8.15 4.52 3.97
C ARG A 106 -6.80 3.92 4.38
N ASP A 107 -5.70 4.35 3.78
CA ASP A 107 -4.38 3.86 4.14
C ASP A 107 -3.92 4.48 5.48
N THR A 108 -3.88 3.64 6.51
CA THR A 108 -3.38 3.97 7.85
C THR A 108 -1.95 3.45 8.08
N SER A 109 -1.38 2.76 7.09
CA SER A 109 -0.03 2.18 7.16
C SER A 109 1.03 3.21 6.75
N ALA A 110 0.69 4.21 5.93
CA ALA A 110 1.62 5.18 5.36
C ALA A 110 1.29 6.66 5.64
N TRP A 111 2.27 7.51 5.32
CA TRP A 111 2.16 8.97 5.36
C TRP A 111 1.61 9.52 4.04
N TYR A 112 0.65 10.43 4.14
CA TYR A 112 0.22 11.32 3.06
C TYR A 112 0.94 12.65 3.18
N HIS A 113 1.31 13.26 2.05
CA HIS A 113 1.58 14.70 2.01
C HIS A 113 0.36 15.41 1.43
N ILE A 114 -0.30 16.22 2.23
CA ILE A 114 -1.52 16.96 1.86
C ILE A 114 -1.15 18.42 1.70
N VAL A 115 -1.53 19.02 0.56
CA VAL A 115 -1.47 20.47 0.33
C VAL A 115 -2.86 20.94 -0.06
N TRP A 116 -3.41 21.88 0.69
CA TRP A 116 -4.66 22.55 0.35
C TRP A 116 -4.42 24.05 0.18
N THR A 117 -4.83 24.58 -0.96
CA THR A 117 -4.78 26.01 -1.24
C THR A 117 -6.17 26.61 -1.33
N LEU A 118 -6.32 27.80 -0.78
CA LEU A 118 -7.46 28.67 -1.00
C LEU A 118 -6.97 29.95 -1.69
N ASP A 119 -7.68 30.39 -2.72
CA ASP A 119 -7.50 31.71 -3.34
C ASP A 119 -8.83 32.22 -3.90
N THR A 120 -9.61 32.90 -3.04
CA THR A 120 -10.95 33.36 -3.42
C THR A 120 -10.91 34.46 -4.49
N THR A 121 -9.75 35.04 -4.79
CA THR A 121 -9.61 36.09 -5.82
C THR A 121 -9.76 35.56 -7.24
N GLN A 122 -9.56 34.26 -7.44
CA GLN A 122 -9.66 33.61 -8.75
C GLN A 122 -11.05 33.77 -9.36
N SER A 123 -11.12 34.14 -10.64
CA SER A 123 -12.38 34.29 -11.37
C SER A 123 -13.09 32.96 -11.58
N THR A 124 -12.36 31.89 -11.87
CA THR A 124 -12.88 30.54 -12.07
C THR A 124 -13.09 29.84 -10.73
N ALA A 125 -14.31 29.36 -10.45
CA ALA A 125 -14.69 28.75 -9.18
C ALA A 125 -13.78 27.58 -8.77
N SER A 126 -13.50 26.65 -9.70
CA SER A 126 -12.65 25.48 -9.45
C SER A 126 -11.18 25.82 -9.15
N ASN A 127 -10.72 27.02 -9.49
CA ASN A 127 -9.37 27.48 -9.17
C ASN A 127 -9.25 28.10 -7.77
N ARG A 128 -10.36 28.40 -7.09
CA ARG A 128 -10.37 29.04 -5.76
C ARG A 128 -10.01 28.10 -4.62
N SER A 129 -10.13 26.80 -4.84
CA SER A 129 -9.77 25.77 -3.85
C SER A 129 -9.17 24.57 -4.56
N ARG A 130 -7.89 24.27 -4.29
CA ARG A 130 -7.17 23.15 -4.92
C ARG A 130 -6.51 22.30 -3.86
N LEU A 131 -6.73 20.99 -3.97
CA LEU A 131 -6.12 19.95 -3.15
C LEU A 131 -5.05 19.22 -3.96
N TYR A 132 -3.93 18.92 -3.31
CA TYR A 132 -2.91 18.02 -3.80
C TYR A 132 -2.63 16.97 -2.74
N VAL A 133 -2.54 15.71 -3.15
CA VAL A 133 -2.14 14.61 -2.27
C VAL A 133 -0.96 13.89 -2.92
N ASN A 134 0.10 13.68 -2.15
CA ASN A 134 1.33 13.01 -2.59
C ASN A 134 1.89 13.62 -3.88
N GLY A 135 1.92 14.95 -3.94
CA GLY A 135 2.49 15.70 -5.07
C GLY A 135 1.58 15.83 -6.29
N VAL A 136 0.41 15.17 -6.31
CA VAL A 136 -0.51 15.17 -7.45
C VAL A 136 -1.78 15.95 -7.13
N GLN A 137 -2.23 16.77 -8.06
CA GLN A 137 -3.48 17.51 -7.92
C GLN A 137 -4.67 16.56 -7.92
N VAL A 138 -5.58 16.76 -6.97
CA VAL A 138 -6.85 16.05 -6.91
C VAL A 138 -7.85 16.76 -7.83
N THR A 139 -8.37 16.03 -8.81
CA THR A 139 -9.23 16.56 -9.89
C THR A 139 -10.71 16.21 -9.71
N ASP A 140 -11.03 15.33 -8.78
CA ASP A 140 -12.38 14.85 -8.44
C ASP A 140 -12.96 15.61 -7.22
N LEU A 141 -12.69 16.91 -7.11
CA LEU A 141 -13.35 17.77 -6.13
C LEU A 141 -14.75 18.14 -6.63
N SER A 142 -15.73 18.05 -5.73
CA SER A 142 -17.14 18.39 -5.99
C SER A 142 -17.74 19.19 -4.83
N GLY A 143 -18.91 19.81 -5.04
CA GLY A 143 -19.59 20.64 -4.06
C GLY A 143 -19.62 22.12 -4.43
N THR A 144 -19.80 22.98 -3.43
CA THR A 144 -19.88 24.44 -3.61
C THR A 144 -18.51 25.04 -3.34
N TYR A 145 -17.91 25.64 -4.37
CA TYR A 145 -16.63 26.34 -4.24
C TYR A 145 -16.80 27.68 -3.53
N PRO A 146 -15.75 28.14 -2.81
CA PRO A 146 -15.74 29.44 -2.14
C PRO A 146 -16.21 30.59 -3.03
N THR A 147 -17.07 31.45 -2.46
CA THR A 147 -17.51 32.69 -3.11
C THR A 147 -16.31 33.58 -3.50
N GLN A 148 -16.38 34.21 -4.69
CA GLN A 148 -15.29 35.05 -5.19
C GLN A 148 -15.03 36.24 -4.28
N ASN A 149 -13.76 36.53 -4.00
CA ASN A 149 -13.27 37.63 -3.16
C ASN A 149 -13.77 37.62 -1.71
N GLN A 150 -14.42 36.54 -1.27
CA GLN A 150 -14.91 36.38 0.09
C GLN A 150 -13.76 36.23 1.08
N ASP A 151 -13.88 36.88 2.24
CA ASP A 151 -13.00 36.68 3.40
C ASP A 151 -13.58 35.60 4.32
N TYR A 152 -12.78 34.61 4.70
CA TYR A 152 -13.17 33.55 5.63
C TYR A 152 -12.51 33.70 7.01
N GLY A 153 -12.80 32.81 7.96
CA GLY A 153 -12.30 32.88 9.34
C GLY A 153 -10.81 32.59 9.52
N VAL A 154 -10.16 31.92 8.56
CA VAL A 154 -8.69 31.69 8.58
C VAL A 154 -7.96 33.03 8.54
N ASN A 155 -6.90 33.16 9.34
CA ASN A 155 -6.12 34.37 9.55
C ASN A 155 -6.87 35.55 10.21
N ALA A 156 -8.12 35.39 10.64
CA ALA A 156 -8.78 36.40 11.48
C ALA A 156 -8.30 36.30 12.94
N THR A 157 -8.54 37.34 13.74
CA THR A 157 -8.23 37.37 15.19
C THR A 157 -9.26 36.56 15.99
N VAL A 158 -9.39 35.27 15.66
CA VAL A 158 -10.31 34.29 16.24
C VAL A 158 -9.55 33.00 16.56
N ALA A 159 -10.19 32.08 17.28
CA ALA A 159 -9.57 30.79 17.60
C ALA A 159 -9.20 30.02 16.32
N HIS A 160 -7.99 29.49 16.31
CA HIS A 160 -7.49 28.51 15.35
C HIS A 160 -7.04 27.25 16.10
N ALA A 161 -7.24 26.09 15.49
CA ALA A 161 -6.83 24.81 16.04
C ALA A 161 -6.17 23.92 14.97
N VAL A 162 -5.14 23.18 15.37
CA VAL A 162 -4.67 21.98 14.66
C VAL A 162 -5.15 20.78 15.46
N GLY A 163 -5.85 19.84 14.81
CA GLY A 163 -6.31 18.60 15.45
C GLY A 163 -7.67 18.67 16.16
N ARG A 164 -8.42 19.78 16.07
CA ARG A 164 -9.74 19.94 16.71
C ARG A 164 -10.63 20.89 15.92
N TYR A 165 -11.94 20.66 15.99
CA TYR A 165 -12.94 21.61 15.52
C TYR A 165 -13.15 22.77 16.52
N THR A 166 -12.87 24.01 16.10
CA THR A 166 -12.92 25.20 16.97
C THR A 166 -14.32 25.61 17.41
N TYR A 167 -15.35 25.45 16.56
CA TYR A 167 -16.73 25.85 16.90
C TYR A 167 -17.44 24.82 17.79
N ASN A 168 -17.46 23.55 17.39
CA ASN A 168 -18.07 22.47 18.16
C ASN A 168 -16.98 21.48 18.58
N SER A 169 -16.61 21.56 19.85
CA SER A 169 -15.47 20.87 20.46
C SER A 169 -15.57 19.35 20.58
N ASN A 170 -16.39 18.70 19.75
CA ASN A 170 -16.67 17.26 19.81
C ASN A 170 -15.97 16.46 18.70
N ARG A 171 -15.15 17.11 17.86
CA ARG A 171 -14.42 16.46 16.75
C ARG A 171 -12.93 16.73 16.88
N TYR A 172 -12.15 15.66 16.91
CA TYR A 172 -10.71 15.67 17.09
C TYR A 172 -10.04 14.82 16.02
N PHE A 173 -8.79 15.14 15.70
CA PHE A 173 -7.96 14.27 14.88
C PHE A 173 -7.50 13.05 15.67
N SER A 174 -7.38 11.89 15.02
CA SER A 174 -6.63 10.75 15.56
C SER A 174 -5.68 10.22 14.50
N GLY A 175 -4.39 10.43 14.73
CA GLY A 175 -3.33 10.12 13.77
C GLY A 175 -2.06 10.86 14.11
N TYR A 176 -1.18 11.03 13.14
CA TYR A 176 0.11 11.68 13.30
C TYR A 176 0.23 12.83 12.32
N LEU A 177 0.73 13.98 12.79
CA LEU A 177 1.07 15.12 11.95
C LEU A 177 2.57 15.41 12.06
N ALA A 178 3.19 15.79 10.95
CA ALA A 178 4.59 16.20 10.92
C ALA A 178 4.83 17.32 9.89
N ASN A 179 5.77 18.22 10.20
CA ASN A 179 6.24 19.30 9.31
C ASN A 179 5.07 20.06 8.64
N ILE A 180 4.25 20.71 9.47
CA ILE A 180 3.07 21.46 9.02
C ILE A 180 3.50 22.87 8.63
N HIS A 181 3.26 23.25 7.39
CA HIS A 181 3.37 24.62 6.91
C HIS A 181 1.98 25.25 6.77
N PHE A 182 1.86 26.50 7.22
CA PHE A 182 0.76 27.36 6.83
C PHE A 182 1.32 28.65 6.27
N ILE A 183 0.92 28.99 5.04
CA ILE A 183 1.40 30.16 4.30
C ILE A 183 0.26 31.18 4.21
N ASP A 184 0.47 32.34 4.81
CA ASP A 184 -0.47 33.45 4.78
C ASP A 184 -0.23 34.32 3.54
N GLY A 185 -1.22 34.39 2.64
CA GLY A 185 -1.20 35.27 1.48
C GLY A 185 -0.72 34.67 0.17
N GLN A 186 -0.43 33.35 0.10
CA GLN A 186 0.01 32.68 -1.13
C GLN A 186 -0.71 31.35 -1.35
N ALA A 187 -1.04 31.05 -2.60
CA ALA A 187 -1.57 29.76 -3.05
C ALA A 187 -0.47 28.96 -3.76
N LEU A 188 0.23 28.11 -3.00
CA LEU A 188 1.41 27.37 -3.43
C LEU A 188 1.11 25.93 -3.84
N THR A 189 2.00 25.32 -4.61
CA THR A 189 1.88 23.92 -5.04
C THR A 189 2.84 23.02 -4.26
N PRO A 190 2.72 21.68 -4.37
CA PRO A 190 3.59 20.76 -3.63
C PRO A 190 5.10 20.94 -3.86
N SER A 191 5.53 21.50 -5.00
CA SER A 191 6.95 21.72 -5.31
C SER A 191 7.65 22.73 -4.38
N SER A 192 6.86 23.49 -3.62
CA SER A 192 7.34 24.37 -2.54
C SER A 192 7.76 23.60 -1.28
N PHE A 193 7.21 22.40 -1.04
CA PHE A 193 7.34 21.65 0.21
C PHE A 193 7.92 20.24 0.04
N THR A 194 7.93 19.74 -1.19
CA THR A 194 8.35 18.38 -1.52
C THR A 194 9.07 18.32 -2.87
N GLU A 195 9.83 17.26 -3.06
CA GLU A 195 10.43 16.88 -4.34
C GLU A 195 10.41 15.36 -4.53
N THR A 196 10.64 14.88 -5.75
CA THR A 196 10.70 13.44 -6.03
C THR A 196 12.15 12.99 -6.06
N ASP A 197 12.51 12.03 -5.21
CA ASP A 197 13.83 11.39 -5.24
C ASP A 197 14.00 10.66 -6.58
N ALA A 198 15.02 11.03 -7.35
CA ALA A 198 15.18 10.54 -8.72
C ALA A 198 15.46 9.03 -8.79
N THR A 199 16.14 8.49 -7.77
CA THR A 199 16.58 7.09 -7.66
C THR A 199 15.42 6.16 -7.31
N THR A 200 14.60 6.55 -6.34
CA THR A 200 13.49 5.73 -5.81
C THR A 200 12.13 6.09 -6.40
N GLY A 201 11.98 7.30 -6.96
CA GLY A 201 10.70 7.84 -7.41
C GLY A 201 9.76 8.27 -6.28
N GLN A 202 10.24 8.31 -5.02
CA GLN A 202 9.42 8.63 -3.86
C GLN A 202 9.36 10.13 -3.61
N LEU A 203 8.23 10.59 -3.07
CA LEU A 203 8.08 11.97 -2.62
C LEU A 203 8.80 12.17 -1.29
N ILE A 204 9.73 13.12 -1.24
CA ILE A 204 10.51 13.47 -0.05
C ILE A 204 10.26 14.93 0.37
N PRO A 205 10.41 15.27 1.66
CA PRO A 205 10.27 16.64 2.12
C PRO A 205 11.37 17.55 1.59
N LYS A 206 11.00 18.81 1.34
CA LYS A 206 11.89 19.87 0.89
C LYS A 206 11.73 21.08 1.79
N THR A 207 12.84 21.73 2.13
CA THR A 207 12.82 22.97 2.90
C THR A 207 12.12 24.08 2.11
N TYR A 208 11.05 24.64 2.68
CA TYR A 208 10.42 25.84 2.14
C TYR A 208 11.26 27.08 2.46
N THR A 209 11.57 27.88 1.43
CA THR A 209 12.44 29.07 1.53
C THR A 209 11.70 30.39 1.27
N GLY A 210 10.38 30.34 1.04
CA GLY A 210 9.57 31.54 0.82
C GLY A 210 9.11 32.21 2.11
N SER A 211 8.33 33.30 1.97
CA SER A 211 7.75 34.04 3.10
C SER A 211 6.50 33.36 3.64
N TYR A 212 6.36 33.34 4.96
CA TYR A 212 5.18 32.81 5.65
C TYR A 212 4.03 33.82 5.79
N GLY A 213 4.25 35.10 5.45
CA GLY A 213 3.24 36.15 5.63
C GLY A 213 3.08 36.59 7.10
N THR A 214 1.90 37.10 7.49
CA THR A 214 1.68 37.63 8.84
C THR A 214 1.41 36.53 9.87
N ASN A 215 0.52 35.60 9.54
CA ASN A 215 0.06 34.54 10.44
C ASN A 215 0.57 33.14 10.06
N GLY A 216 1.49 33.04 9.10
CA GLY A 216 2.09 31.77 8.74
C GLY A 216 2.95 31.14 9.84
N PHE A 217 3.16 29.84 9.73
CA PHE A 217 3.94 29.07 10.69
C PHE A 217 4.52 27.79 10.07
N ASN A 218 5.56 27.25 10.71
CA ASN A 218 6.08 25.90 10.46
C ASN A 218 6.18 25.11 11.77
N LEU A 219 5.44 24.00 11.89
CA LEU A 219 5.47 23.11 13.05
C LEU A 219 6.25 21.83 12.74
N LEU A 220 7.49 21.77 13.23
CA LEU A 220 8.38 20.61 13.05
C LEU A 220 8.24 19.54 14.13
N PHE A 221 7.72 19.90 15.31
CA PHE A 221 7.70 19.05 16.52
C PHE A 221 9.07 18.51 16.96
N ALA A 222 10.16 19.16 16.53
CA ALA A 222 11.53 18.68 16.73
C ALA A 222 12.01 18.80 18.19
N ASP A 223 11.52 19.80 18.93
CA ASP A 223 11.84 20.01 20.34
C ASP A 223 10.77 19.36 21.23
N ASN A 224 11.11 18.20 21.78
CA ASN A 224 10.25 17.43 22.69
C ASN A 224 10.66 17.56 24.17
N SER A 225 11.42 18.60 24.54
CA SER A 225 11.92 18.77 25.91
C SER A 225 10.83 19.13 26.93
N SER A 226 9.72 19.71 26.47
CA SER A 226 8.56 20.04 27.31
C SER A 226 7.28 20.17 26.46
N ASN A 227 6.12 20.19 27.12
CA ASN A 227 4.82 20.39 26.48
C ASN A 227 4.38 21.87 26.54
N THR A 228 5.08 22.76 25.82
CA THR A 228 4.76 24.19 25.81
C THR A 228 4.76 24.77 24.39
N ALA A 229 4.27 26.01 24.26
CA ALA A 229 4.29 26.73 22.99
C ALA A 229 5.71 27.04 22.48
N SER A 230 6.71 27.14 23.36
CA SER A 230 8.10 27.43 22.98
C SER A 230 8.92 26.18 22.65
N THR A 231 8.37 24.98 22.86
CA THR A 231 9.03 23.69 22.59
C THR A 231 8.20 22.89 21.58
N LEU A 232 7.23 22.11 22.03
CA LEU A 232 6.45 21.19 21.20
C LEU A 232 5.61 21.95 20.16
N GLY A 233 5.01 23.08 20.56
CA GLY A 233 4.23 23.93 19.68
C GLY A 233 5.01 25.06 18.98
N LYS A 234 6.35 24.98 18.98
CA LYS A 234 7.23 26.03 18.46
C LYS A 234 7.05 26.22 16.96
N ASP A 235 6.95 27.47 16.56
CA ASP A 235 6.99 27.91 15.16
C ASP A 235 8.43 28.10 14.68
N TYR A 236 8.78 27.40 13.60
CA TYR A 236 10.08 27.43 12.92
C TYR A 236 10.10 28.31 11.67
N SER A 237 9.02 29.05 11.38
CA SER A 237 8.97 30.01 10.26
C SER A 237 9.84 31.26 10.48
N GLY A 238 10.24 31.53 11.72
CA GLY A 238 10.91 32.75 12.14
C GLY A 238 9.98 33.86 12.64
N LEU A 239 8.65 33.67 12.57
CA LEU A 239 7.66 34.68 12.97
C LEU A 239 7.25 34.59 14.45
N GLY A 240 7.56 33.49 15.13
CA GLY A 240 7.19 33.29 16.53
C GLY A 240 5.69 33.05 16.73
N ASN A 241 4.99 32.58 15.70
CA ASN A 241 3.58 32.23 15.72
C ASN A 241 3.35 30.87 16.42
N ASN A 242 3.89 30.74 17.63
CA ASN A 242 3.86 29.54 18.44
C ASN A 242 2.43 29.10 18.78
N TRP A 243 2.25 27.80 18.90
CA TRP A 243 0.96 27.16 19.17
C TRP A 243 0.97 26.56 20.57
N THR A 244 -0.11 26.71 21.33
CA THR A 244 -0.23 26.08 22.65
C THR A 244 -0.65 24.63 22.50
N PRO A 245 0.14 23.65 22.97
CA PRO A 245 -0.30 22.27 22.99
C PRO A 245 -1.27 22.01 24.15
N ASN A 246 -2.33 21.25 23.89
CA ASN A 246 -3.35 20.88 24.88
C ASN A 246 -3.45 19.35 24.93
N ASN A 247 -3.41 18.78 26.13
CA ASN A 247 -3.55 17.34 26.39
C ASN A 247 -2.57 16.46 25.60
N PHE A 248 -1.32 16.91 25.50
CA PHE A 248 -0.21 16.11 25.00
C PHE A 248 0.76 15.78 26.14
N SER A 249 1.50 14.69 25.97
CA SER A 249 2.59 14.33 26.87
C SER A 249 3.88 14.06 26.07
N VAL A 250 5.00 14.55 26.61
CA VAL A 250 6.36 14.21 26.14
C VAL A 250 7.08 13.28 27.11
N THR A 251 6.38 12.81 28.15
CA THR A 251 6.92 11.89 29.14
C THR A 251 7.19 10.54 28.49
N ALA A 252 8.36 9.96 28.77
CA ALA A 252 8.75 8.66 28.21
C ALA A 252 7.71 7.57 28.54
N GLY A 253 7.45 6.68 27.57
CA GLY A 253 6.55 5.54 27.71
C GLY A 253 5.28 5.61 26.87
N ALA A 254 4.24 4.88 27.31
CA ALA A 254 2.96 4.66 26.62
C ALA A 254 2.27 5.96 26.13
N GLY A 255 2.28 6.98 26.99
CA GLY A 255 1.64 8.27 26.75
C GLY A 255 2.53 9.33 26.09
N ASN A 256 3.69 8.98 25.54
CA ASN A 256 4.47 9.94 24.74
C ASN A 256 3.80 10.16 23.39
N ASP A 257 3.47 11.41 23.08
CA ASP A 257 2.87 11.81 21.82
C ASP A 257 3.89 12.36 20.81
N SER A 258 5.11 12.65 21.25
CA SER A 258 6.20 13.07 20.37
C SER A 258 7.04 11.86 19.95
N LEU A 259 6.79 11.34 18.75
CA LEU A 259 7.28 10.04 18.30
C LEU A 259 8.27 10.18 17.13
N VAL A 260 9.14 9.18 16.96
CA VAL A 260 10.09 9.14 15.83
C VAL A 260 9.50 8.49 14.57
N ASP A 261 8.21 8.13 14.60
CA ASP A 261 7.45 7.80 13.40
C ASP A 261 7.38 9.04 12.52
N SER A 262 8.01 8.98 11.35
CA SER A 262 8.18 10.14 10.49
C SER A 262 8.18 9.75 9.01
N PRO A 263 7.84 10.68 8.11
CA PRO A 263 7.80 10.41 6.67
C PRO A 263 9.20 10.27 6.03
N THR A 264 10.29 10.42 6.80
CA THR A 264 11.67 10.34 6.29
C THR A 264 12.43 9.24 6.98
N ASN A 265 13.11 8.39 6.20
CA ASN A 265 13.96 7.36 6.78
C ASN A 265 15.39 7.86 6.92
N TYR A 266 15.97 7.66 8.11
CA TYR A 266 17.38 7.83 8.36
C TYR A 266 17.77 7.30 9.74
N GLY A 267 19.07 7.20 9.99
CA GLY A 267 19.64 6.74 11.25
C GLY A 267 20.01 5.26 11.24
N THR A 268 20.58 4.82 12.34
CA THR A 268 21.09 3.45 12.55
C THR A 268 20.39 2.83 13.73
N ASP A 269 19.84 1.63 13.55
CA ASP A 269 19.21 0.88 14.64
C ASP A 269 20.27 0.18 15.49
N THR A 270 20.25 0.46 16.79
CA THR A 270 21.13 -0.14 17.78
C THR A 270 20.39 -1.11 18.70
N GLY A 271 19.10 -1.38 18.44
CA GLY A 271 18.26 -2.27 19.23
C GLY A 271 17.62 -1.60 20.45
N VAL A 272 17.82 -0.31 20.69
CA VAL A 272 17.29 0.39 21.89
C VAL A 272 15.93 1.07 21.66
N GLY A 273 15.45 1.12 20.41
CA GLY A 273 14.24 1.85 20.02
C GLY A 273 14.41 3.38 20.07
N GLY A 274 13.58 4.11 19.34
CA GLY A 274 13.57 5.58 19.33
C GLY A 274 14.77 6.26 18.66
N THR A 275 15.71 5.50 18.08
CA THR A 275 16.93 6.04 17.45
C THR A 275 16.80 6.24 15.94
N VAL A 276 15.90 5.51 15.31
CA VAL A 276 15.72 5.47 13.85
C VAL A 276 14.47 6.24 13.45
N ARG A 277 14.50 6.90 12.29
CA ARG A 277 13.35 7.61 11.74
C ARG A 277 12.86 6.88 10.51
N GLY A 278 11.57 6.96 10.27
CA GLY A 278 10.86 6.28 9.21
C GLY A 278 9.44 5.98 9.62
N ASN A 279 8.69 5.36 8.73
CA ASN A 279 7.33 4.93 9.00
C ASN A 279 7.35 3.64 9.85
N TYR A 280 6.78 3.69 11.05
CA TYR A 280 6.74 2.54 11.95
C TYR A 280 5.49 1.70 11.75
N CYS A 281 5.61 0.40 12.06
CA CYS A 281 4.47 -0.48 12.22
C CYS A 281 3.54 0.06 13.32
N THR A 282 2.24 -0.15 13.12
CA THR A 282 1.16 0.10 14.08
C THR A 282 0.16 -1.04 13.98
N TRP A 283 -0.82 -1.11 14.88
CA TRP A 283 -1.96 -2.01 14.66
C TRP A 283 -2.78 -1.55 13.44
N ASN A 284 -3.23 -2.50 12.62
CA ASN A 284 -3.91 -2.21 11.36
C ASN A 284 -5.44 -2.15 11.55
N PRO A 285 -6.11 -0.99 11.46
CA PRO A 285 -7.56 -0.88 11.55
C PRO A 285 -8.32 -1.64 10.45
N LEU A 286 -7.69 -1.89 9.30
CA LEU A 286 -8.26 -2.67 8.20
C LEU A 286 -8.12 -4.18 8.40
N ASP A 287 -7.40 -4.62 9.44
CA ASP A 287 -7.14 -6.02 9.77
C ASP A 287 -7.26 -6.26 11.28
N ASN A 288 -8.44 -5.91 11.80
CA ASN A 288 -8.72 -5.75 13.22
C ASN A 288 -10.16 -6.17 13.59
N ALA A 289 -10.30 -6.77 14.77
CA ALA A 289 -11.59 -7.01 15.43
C ALA A 289 -11.67 -6.41 16.85
N ALA A 290 -10.62 -5.74 17.32
CA ALA A 290 -10.53 -5.13 18.65
C ALA A 290 -10.75 -3.59 18.60
N THR A 291 -10.72 -2.92 19.76
CA THR A 291 -10.74 -1.45 19.80
C THR A 291 -9.32 -0.89 19.80
N LEU A 292 -9.01 -0.04 18.81
CA LEU A 292 -7.70 0.60 18.66
C LEU A 292 -7.75 2.07 19.13
N SER A 293 -6.67 2.53 19.76
CA SER A 293 -6.50 3.92 20.21
C SER A 293 -5.01 4.30 20.26
N ASP A 294 -4.69 5.52 20.68
CA ASP A 294 -3.32 6.01 20.89
C ASP A 294 -2.46 5.92 19.63
N GLY A 295 -3.01 6.35 18.49
CA GLY A 295 -2.36 6.25 17.18
C GLY A 295 -2.19 4.81 16.70
N ASN A 296 -3.15 3.93 17.04
CA ASN A 296 -3.12 2.49 16.82
C ASN A 296 -1.95 1.78 17.52
N LEU A 297 -1.57 2.26 18.70
CA LEU A 297 -0.57 1.65 19.56
C LEU A 297 -1.18 1.02 20.82
N LYS A 298 -2.49 1.10 20.98
CA LYS A 298 -3.21 0.49 22.11
C LYS A 298 -4.35 -0.37 21.59
N VAL A 299 -4.49 -1.55 22.19
CA VAL A 299 -5.57 -2.51 21.94
C VAL A 299 -6.36 -2.70 23.22
N THR A 300 -7.68 -2.60 23.11
CA THR A 300 -8.62 -2.85 24.20
C THR A 300 -9.65 -3.87 23.74
N SER A 301 -9.99 -4.83 24.61
CA SER A 301 -11.09 -5.76 24.35
C SER A 301 -12.41 -5.00 24.25
N PRO A 302 -13.22 -5.19 23.19
CA PRO A 302 -14.50 -4.50 23.04
C PRO A 302 -15.62 -5.15 23.86
N GLY A 303 -15.38 -6.32 24.46
CA GLY A 303 -16.38 -7.02 25.26
C GLY A 303 -16.06 -8.50 25.52
N ALA A 304 -17.09 -9.27 25.83
CA ALA A 304 -17.00 -10.70 26.14
C ALA A 304 -16.90 -11.59 24.88
N SER A 305 -16.01 -11.24 23.96
CA SER A 305 -15.64 -12.08 22.81
C SER A 305 -14.15 -11.99 22.54
N TRP A 306 -13.56 -13.08 22.04
CA TRP A 306 -12.20 -13.06 21.53
C TRP A 306 -12.09 -12.14 20.33
N THR A 307 -11.16 -11.21 20.40
CA THR A 307 -10.86 -10.28 19.32
C THR A 307 -9.36 -10.15 19.17
N ALA A 308 -8.90 -9.94 17.96
CA ALA A 308 -7.49 -9.77 17.67
C ALA A 308 -7.23 -8.72 16.62
N VAL A 309 -5.97 -8.36 16.49
CA VAL A 309 -5.47 -7.44 15.49
C VAL A 309 -4.09 -7.86 15.01
N ARG A 310 -3.80 -7.58 13.73
CA ARG A 310 -2.47 -7.72 13.15
C ARG A 310 -1.81 -6.36 12.93
N GLY A 311 -0.48 -6.36 12.93
CA GLY A 311 0.32 -5.19 12.59
C GLY A 311 0.19 -4.81 11.11
N THR A 312 0.52 -3.56 10.78
CA THR A 312 0.51 -3.06 9.39
C THR A 312 1.62 -3.64 8.52
N PHE A 313 2.64 -4.27 9.12
CA PHE A 313 3.80 -4.81 8.40
C PHE A 313 3.78 -6.34 8.44
N GLY A 314 3.82 -6.94 7.24
CA GLY A 314 4.07 -8.36 7.05
C GLY A 314 5.57 -8.63 6.87
N ILE A 315 6.07 -9.64 7.57
CA ILE A 315 7.49 -9.94 7.75
C ILE A 315 7.81 -11.31 7.16
N SER A 316 8.78 -11.39 6.25
CA SER A 316 9.21 -12.65 5.62
C SER A 316 10.71 -12.95 5.77
N SER A 317 11.51 -12.01 6.25
CA SER A 317 12.95 -12.15 6.50
C SER A 317 13.40 -11.16 7.56
N GLY A 318 14.63 -11.33 8.06
CA GLY A 318 15.25 -10.45 9.06
C GLY A 318 14.84 -10.76 10.51
N LYS A 319 15.39 -9.96 11.43
CA LYS A 319 15.23 -10.11 12.89
C LYS A 319 14.56 -8.88 13.48
N TRP A 320 13.41 -9.08 14.13
CA TRP A 320 12.51 -8.00 14.53
C TRP A 320 12.12 -8.08 15.99
N TYR A 321 12.08 -6.92 16.65
CA TYR A 321 11.75 -6.79 18.06
C TYR A 321 10.69 -5.74 18.32
N TRP A 322 9.76 -6.06 19.22
CA TRP A 322 8.77 -5.13 19.75
C TRP A 322 8.34 -5.51 21.16
N GLU A 323 7.75 -4.57 21.89
CA GLU A 323 7.35 -4.72 23.29
C GLU A 323 5.87 -4.42 23.48
N SER A 324 5.16 -5.26 24.24
CA SER A 324 3.78 -5.04 24.63
C SER A 324 3.67 -4.89 26.15
N THR A 325 3.23 -3.72 26.61
CA THR A 325 2.96 -3.46 28.04
C THR A 325 1.52 -3.84 28.37
N ILE A 326 1.34 -4.67 29.39
CA ILE A 326 0.03 -5.03 29.93
C ILE A 326 -0.47 -3.89 30.83
N THR A 327 -1.42 -3.11 30.34
CA THR A 327 -1.95 -1.95 31.09
C THR A 327 -3.15 -2.29 31.94
N GLN A 328 -3.91 -3.31 31.55
CA GLN A 328 -4.96 -3.92 32.34
C GLN A 328 -5.00 -5.41 32.04
N LEU A 329 -5.06 -6.22 33.10
CA LEU A 329 -5.06 -7.67 32.96
C LEU A 329 -6.46 -8.16 32.59
N GLY A 330 -6.49 -8.98 31.55
CA GLY A 330 -7.62 -9.78 31.09
C GLY A 330 -7.04 -10.97 30.34
N PHE A 331 -7.81 -11.56 29.43
CA PHE A 331 -7.32 -12.67 28.61
C PHE A 331 -6.55 -12.07 27.43
N VAL A 332 -5.23 -12.06 27.53
CA VAL A 332 -4.32 -11.50 26.51
C VAL A 332 -3.41 -12.59 25.95
N MET A 333 -3.29 -12.65 24.63
CA MET A 333 -2.24 -13.40 23.93
C MET A 333 -1.35 -12.45 23.16
N ILE A 334 -0.03 -12.58 23.33
CA ILE A 334 0.98 -11.82 22.56
C ILE A 334 1.70 -12.79 21.65
N GLY A 335 1.86 -12.45 20.38
CA GLY A 335 2.44 -13.38 19.42
C GLY A 335 2.58 -12.82 18.01
N VAL A 336 2.56 -13.75 17.07
CA VAL A 336 2.54 -13.48 15.63
C VAL A 336 1.50 -14.35 14.94
N ALA A 337 1.01 -13.91 13.79
CA ALA A 337 0.03 -14.68 13.00
C ALA A 337 0.28 -14.49 11.50
N ASN A 338 -0.17 -15.44 10.69
CA ASN A 338 -0.29 -15.22 9.26
C ASN A 338 -1.61 -14.46 8.94
N SER A 339 -1.82 -14.11 7.67
CA SER A 339 -3.00 -13.37 7.22
C SER A 339 -4.30 -14.17 7.24
N THR A 340 -4.24 -15.51 7.28
CA THR A 340 -5.42 -16.38 7.26
C THR A 340 -5.97 -16.70 8.66
N ASN A 341 -5.25 -16.29 9.71
CA ASN A 341 -5.74 -16.40 11.07
C ASN A 341 -7.05 -15.60 11.25
N SER A 342 -8.13 -16.24 11.71
CA SER A 342 -9.36 -15.52 12.10
C SER A 342 -9.04 -14.47 13.17
N LEU A 343 -9.74 -13.34 13.17
CA LEU A 343 -9.57 -12.29 14.18
C LEU A 343 -10.61 -12.34 15.31
N THR A 344 -11.57 -13.27 15.23
CA THR A 344 -12.73 -13.34 16.14
C THR A 344 -12.91 -14.70 16.82
N ASN A 345 -12.03 -15.67 16.54
CA ASN A 345 -12.12 -17.02 17.10
C ASN A 345 -11.32 -17.16 18.40
N ASN A 346 -11.57 -18.23 19.14
CA ASN A 346 -10.65 -18.66 20.19
C ASN A 346 -9.29 -19.04 19.56
N PHE A 347 -8.22 -18.45 20.07
CA PHE A 347 -6.86 -18.56 19.51
C PHE A 347 -6.07 -19.76 20.05
N ASN A 348 -6.63 -20.46 21.05
CA ASN A 348 -5.96 -21.53 21.77
C ASN A 348 -5.85 -22.86 20.99
N ASP A 349 -6.50 -23.00 19.83
CA ASP A 349 -6.48 -24.24 19.02
C ASP A 349 -6.36 -23.93 17.52
N ASN A 350 -5.55 -22.92 17.20
CA ASN A 350 -5.53 -22.32 15.87
C ASN A 350 -4.17 -22.55 15.18
N THR A 351 -4.23 -22.97 13.91
CA THR A 351 -3.08 -23.37 13.09
C THR A 351 -2.34 -22.20 12.44
N ASN A 352 -2.77 -20.97 12.71
CA ASN A 352 -2.34 -19.79 11.95
C ASN A 352 -1.76 -18.66 12.83
N ASN A 353 -1.61 -18.89 14.13
CA ASN A 353 -0.92 -17.98 15.05
C ASN A 353 0.06 -18.73 15.97
N TRP A 354 1.01 -18.00 16.54
CA TRP A 354 2.01 -18.49 17.48
C TRP A 354 2.07 -17.49 18.64
N GLY A 355 1.57 -17.87 19.80
CA GLY A 355 1.33 -16.94 20.91
C GLY A 355 1.70 -17.48 22.27
N TYR A 356 1.98 -16.54 23.17
CA TYR A 356 2.16 -16.74 24.61
C TYR A 356 0.95 -16.13 25.32
N PHE A 357 0.38 -16.87 26.28
CA PHE A 357 -0.91 -16.55 26.87
C PHE A 357 -0.84 -16.15 28.34
N SER A 358 -1.56 -15.07 28.68
CA SER A 358 -1.55 -14.41 29.98
C SER A 358 -1.98 -15.26 31.18
N VAL A 359 -3.02 -16.08 31.02
CA VAL A 359 -3.74 -16.69 32.15
C VAL A 359 -2.99 -17.86 32.77
N ASN A 360 -2.36 -18.70 31.94
CA ASN A 360 -1.67 -19.91 32.38
C ASN A 360 -0.18 -19.92 32.02
N GLY A 361 0.29 -18.93 31.27
CA GLY A 361 1.69 -18.86 30.80
C GLY A 361 2.04 -19.89 29.72
N ASN A 362 1.04 -20.57 29.15
CA ASN A 362 1.24 -21.54 28.08
C ASN A 362 1.53 -20.85 26.74
N LYS A 363 2.16 -21.60 25.84
CA LYS A 363 2.24 -21.26 24.42
C LYS A 363 1.19 -22.01 23.61
N TYR A 364 0.72 -21.36 22.56
CA TYR A 364 -0.32 -21.85 21.64
C TYR A 364 0.13 -21.64 20.19
N GLY A 365 -0.20 -22.59 19.32
CA GLY A 365 0.09 -22.50 17.90
C GLY A 365 -0.09 -23.82 17.16
N PRO A 366 0.41 -23.93 15.91
CA PRO A 366 0.15 -25.09 15.06
C PRO A 366 0.65 -26.39 15.70
N GLY A 367 -0.22 -27.40 15.76
CA GLY A 367 0.07 -28.69 16.37
C GLY A 367 -0.02 -28.72 17.91
N ILE A 368 -0.38 -27.59 18.55
CA ILE A 368 -0.67 -27.51 19.99
C ILE A 368 -2.18 -27.41 20.17
N GLY A 369 -2.78 -28.38 20.85
CA GLY A 369 -4.23 -28.38 21.09
C GLY A 369 -4.70 -27.30 22.08
N SER A 370 -6.01 -27.17 22.23
CA SER A 370 -6.70 -26.16 23.05
C SER A 370 -6.24 -26.02 24.53
N GLY A 371 -5.58 -27.03 25.09
CA GLY A 371 -4.97 -26.98 26.43
C GLY A 371 -3.67 -26.18 26.52
N GLY A 372 -3.01 -25.93 25.38
CA GLY A 372 -1.70 -25.29 25.30
C GLY A 372 -0.57 -26.18 25.82
N THR A 373 0.66 -25.69 25.70
CA THR A 373 1.85 -26.33 26.25
C THR A 373 2.51 -25.39 27.26
N ALA A 374 2.88 -25.91 28.43
CA ALA A 374 3.61 -25.14 29.44
C ALA A 374 4.86 -24.49 28.84
N TYR A 375 5.07 -23.21 29.14
CA TYR A 375 6.15 -22.44 28.54
C TYR A 375 6.79 -21.46 29.52
N ALA A 376 5.99 -20.57 30.15
CA ALA A 376 6.50 -19.55 31.06
C ALA A 376 5.49 -19.20 32.16
N ALA A 377 5.80 -18.17 32.96
CA ALA A 377 4.91 -17.68 34.02
C ALA A 377 3.67 -16.95 33.48
N THR A 378 2.68 -16.69 34.33
CA THR A 378 1.50 -15.87 33.96
C THR A 378 1.85 -14.37 33.87
N TYR A 379 0.93 -13.56 33.35
CA TYR A 379 1.11 -12.10 33.25
C TYR A 379 0.58 -11.40 34.50
N ALA A 380 1.09 -10.21 34.75
CA ALA A 380 0.61 -9.23 35.70
C ALA A 380 0.47 -7.86 35.00
N VAL A 381 -0.30 -6.95 35.62
CA VAL A 381 -0.33 -5.55 35.18
C VAL A 381 1.07 -4.95 35.27
N ALA A 382 1.41 -4.09 34.31
CA ALA A 382 2.72 -3.48 34.09
C ALA A 382 3.82 -4.42 33.57
N ASP A 383 3.56 -5.72 33.40
CA ASP A 383 4.51 -6.58 32.68
C ASP A 383 4.71 -6.10 31.25
N ILE A 384 5.95 -6.22 30.78
CA ILE A 384 6.33 -5.97 29.39
C ILE A 384 6.69 -7.32 28.77
N ILE A 385 5.86 -7.73 27.81
CA ILE A 385 6.08 -8.93 27.01
C ILE A 385 6.70 -8.52 25.69
N SER A 386 7.94 -8.90 25.47
CA SER A 386 8.66 -8.59 24.23
C SER A 386 8.68 -9.79 23.30
N VAL A 387 8.64 -9.51 22.00
CA VAL A 387 8.68 -10.50 20.94
C VAL A 387 9.97 -10.33 20.16
N ALA A 388 10.75 -11.40 20.02
CA ALA A 388 11.89 -11.48 19.14
C ALA A 388 11.59 -12.49 18.04
N LEU A 389 11.29 -12.00 16.83
CA LEU A 389 10.99 -12.79 15.64
C LEU A 389 12.20 -12.81 14.72
N ASP A 390 12.80 -13.99 14.52
CA ASP A 390 13.90 -14.20 13.58
C ASP A 390 13.38 -14.99 12.38
N MET A 391 13.00 -14.29 11.31
CA MET A 391 12.49 -14.92 10.09
C MET A 391 13.60 -15.50 9.22
N ASP A 392 14.86 -15.12 9.43
CA ASP A 392 15.99 -15.75 8.74
C ASP A 392 16.20 -17.19 9.25
N ALA A 393 16.01 -17.42 10.56
CA ALA A 393 16.07 -18.74 11.19
C ALA A 393 14.69 -19.40 11.36
N GLY A 394 13.59 -18.68 11.11
CA GLY A 394 12.22 -19.14 11.35
C GLY A 394 11.91 -19.40 12.83
N THR A 395 12.42 -18.59 13.76
CA THR A 395 12.24 -18.79 15.22
C THR A 395 11.52 -17.64 15.90
N LEU A 396 10.81 -17.95 16.98
CA LEU A 396 10.09 -16.99 17.82
C LEU A 396 10.48 -17.17 19.28
N THR A 397 10.92 -16.09 19.93
CA THR A 397 11.30 -16.06 21.34
C THR A 397 10.55 -14.94 22.05
N PHE A 398 10.00 -15.22 23.23
CA PHE A 398 9.35 -14.22 24.07
C PHE A 398 10.25 -13.81 25.25
N TYR A 399 10.11 -12.57 25.70
CA TYR A 399 10.76 -12.03 26.89
C TYR A 399 9.70 -11.51 27.84
N LYS A 400 9.96 -11.61 29.15
CA LYS A 400 9.17 -10.97 30.19
C LYS A 400 10.08 -10.04 30.98
N ASN A 401 9.78 -8.74 30.97
CA ASN A 401 10.55 -7.72 31.68
C ASN A 401 12.06 -7.82 31.38
N GLY A 402 12.40 -7.92 30.09
CA GLY A 402 13.78 -8.03 29.59
C GLY A 402 14.43 -9.40 29.73
N SER A 403 13.82 -10.34 30.48
CA SER A 403 14.37 -11.69 30.65
C SER A 403 13.82 -12.65 29.58
N SER A 404 14.72 -13.38 28.91
CA SER A 404 14.31 -14.38 27.90
C SER A 404 13.54 -15.52 28.55
N LEU A 405 12.47 -15.96 27.90
CA LEU A 405 11.67 -17.12 28.30
C LEU A 405 12.08 -18.40 27.54
N GLY A 406 13.16 -18.35 26.77
CA GLY A 406 13.59 -19.43 25.88
C GLY A 406 12.85 -19.41 24.53
N GLN A 407 13.31 -20.23 23.58
CA GLN A 407 12.68 -20.29 22.25
C GLN A 407 11.28 -20.91 22.36
N ALA A 408 10.25 -20.20 21.91
CA ALA A 408 8.87 -20.67 21.91
C ALA A 408 8.57 -21.57 20.71
N PHE A 409 9.01 -21.15 19.51
CA PHE A 409 8.69 -21.83 18.25
C PHE A 409 9.86 -21.80 17.25
N SER A 410 9.81 -22.73 16.30
CA SER A 410 10.72 -22.90 15.17
C SER A 410 9.95 -23.25 13.89
N GLY A 411 10.57 -23.11 12.73
CA GLY A 411 9.97 -23.49 11.44
C GLY A 411 8.94 -22.49 10.91
N LEU A 412 8.94 -21.24 11.42
CA LEU A 412 8.11 -20.17 10.85
C LEU A 412 8.63 -19.82 9.46
N SER A 413 7.69 -19.61 8.52
CA SER A 413 7.98 -19.26 7.13
C SER A 413 6.83 -18.46 6.52
N GLY A 414 7.05 -17.90 5.33
CA GLY A 414 6.06 -17.05 4.67
C GLY A 414 5.99 -15.65 5.28
N ILE A 415 4.86 -14.96 5.09
CA ILE A 415 4.63 -13.62 5.63
C ILE A 415 3.92 -13.74 6.98
N ILE A 416 4.54 -13.19 8.01
CA ILE A 416 4.10 -13.21 9.40
C ILE A 416 3.90 -11.79 9.91
N PHE A 417 2.82 -11.54 10.66
CA PHE A 417 2.47 -10.24 11.21
C PHE A 417 2.59 -10.24 12.74
N PRO A 418 3.00 -9.13 13.37
CA PRO A 418 2.75 -8.92 14.78
C PRO A 418 1.27 -9.16 15.10
N PHE A 419 0.99 -9.82 16.22
CA PHE A 419 -0.36 -10.23 16.57
C PHE A 419 -0.60 -10.09 18.07
N THR A 420 -1.79 -9.62 18.42
CA THR A 420 -2.30 -9.69 19.80
C THR A 420 -3.77 -10.06 19.77
N SER A 421 -4.20 -10.84 20.75
CA SER A 421 -5.61 -11.07 21.02
C SER A 421 -5.99 -10.70 22.44
N VAL A 422 -7.21 -10.20 22.58
CA VAL A 422 -7.77 -9.71 23.84
C VAL A 422 -9.22 -10.21 24.00
N TYR A 423 -9.56 -10.56 25.24
CA TYR A 423 -10.89 -10.98 25.67
C TYR A 423 -11.17 -10.50 27.10
N THR A 424 -12.43 -10.18 27.37
CA THR A 424 -12.91 -9.79 28.70
C THR A 424 -13.59 -10.97 29.38
N ASP A 425 -12.99 -11.47 30.47
CA ASP A 425 -13.65 -12.31 31.47
C ASP A 425 -13.06 -11.98 32.84
N GLY A 426 -13.86 -11.35 33.70
CA GLY A 426 -13.42 -10.79 34.99
C GLY A 426 -12.52 -9.54 34.91
N GLY A 427 -12.07 -9.12 33.73
CA GLY A 427 -11.29 -7.89 33.49
C GLY A 427 -11.03 -7.63 31.99
N SER A 428 -11.05 -6.36 31.56
CA SER A 428 -10.76 -6.00 30.16
C SER A 428 -9.27 -6.09 29.88
N GLY A 429 -8.87 -6.97 28.95
CA GLY A 429 -7.49 -7.02 28.46
C GLY A 429 -7.13 -5.75 27.71
N VAL A 430 -6.10 -5.04 28.17
CA VAL A 430 -5.60 -3.81 27.52
C VAL A 430 -4.08 -3.85 27.40
N THR A 431 -3.58 -3.70 26.17
CA THR A 431 -2.15 -3.73 25.86
C THR A 431 -1.71 -2.49 25.10
N ASN A 432 -0.53 -1.97 25.43
CA ASN A 432 0.11 -0.87 24.70
C ASN A 432 1.40 -1.37 24.03
N ILE A 433 1.49 -1.24 22.71
CA ILE A 433 2.60 -1.77 21.89
C ILE A 433 3.65 -0.68 21.63
N ASN A 434 4.90 -1.10 21.59
CA ASN A 434 6.04 -0.31 21.11
C ASN A 434 6.77 -1.11 20.03
N PHE A 435 6.67 -0.67 18.77
CA PHE A 435 7.43 -1.24 17.65
C PHE A 435 8.82 -0.60 17.48
N GLY A 436 9.17 0.32 18.38
CA GLY A 436 10.44 1.07 18.40
C GLY A 436 10.28 2.55 18.05
N GLN A 437 9.05 3.04 17.82
CA GLN A 437 8.78 4.47 17.58
C GLN A 437 9.02 5.36 18.82
N ARG A 438 9.42 4.73 19.93
CA ARG A 438 9.98 5.30 21.16
C ARG A 438 11.02 4.30 21.72
N ALA A 439 11.82 4.75 22.68
CA ALA A 439 12.77 3.87 23.37
C ALA A 439 12.05 2.62 23.90
N PHE A 440 12.67 1.44 23.69
CA PHE A 440 12.26 0.22 24.36
C PHE A 440 12.57 0.32 25.85
N ALA A 441 11.76 -0.34 26.68
CA ALA A 441 12.06 -0.49 28.10
C ALA A 441 13.28 -1.40 28.29
N TYR A 442 13.45 -2.39 27.42
CA TYR A 442 14.58 -3.30 27.40
C TYR A 442 15.23 -3.31 26.02
N THR A 443 16.56 -3.17 25.98
CA THR A 443 17.32 -3.27 24.74
C THR A 443 17.05 -4.62 24.07
N ALA A 444 16.74 -4.58 22.78
CA ALA A 444 16.52 -5.76 21.96
C ALA A 444 17.78 -6.66 21.95
N PRO A 445 17.61 -7.99 21.84
CA PRO A 445 18.74 -8.90 21.66
C PRO A 445 19.60 -8.50 20.44
N SER A 446 20.90 -8.81 20.49
CA SER A 446 21.85 -8.43 19.44
C SER A 446 21.36 -8.84 18.04
N GLY A 447 21.36 -7.88 17.12
CA GLY A 447 20.96 -8.07 15.72
C GLY A 447 19.47 -7.91 15.44
N PHE A 448 18.62 -7.81 16.46
CA PHE A 448 17.19 -7.52 16.29
C PHE A 448 16.95 -6.02 16.15
N LYS A 449 16.01 -5.66 15.26
CA LYS A 449 15.70 -4.27 14.91
C LYS A 449 14.26 -3.91 15.22
N ALA A 450 14.00 -2.61 15.42
CA ALA A 450 12.67 -2.03 15.44
C ALA A 450 11.97 -2.22 14.08
N LEU A 451 10.65 -2.39 14.11
CA LEU A 451 9.86 -2.64 12.90
C LEU A 451 9.43 -1.33 12.24
N CYS A 452 10.33 -0.77 11.42
CA CYS A 452 10.12 0.47 10.67
C CYS A 452 10.73 0.41 9.27
N THR A 453 10.29 1.29 8.38
CA THR A 453 10.70 1.31 6.97
C THR A 453 12.19 1.48 6.74
N GLN A 454 12.93 2.14 7.64
CA GLN A 454 14.39 2.27 7.52
C GLN A 454 15.12 0.94 7.67
N ASN A 455 14.53 0.01 8.44
CA ASN A 455 15.14 -1.27 8.74
C ASN A 455 14.73 -2.39 7.77
N LEU A 456 13.69 -2.15 6.94
CA LEU A 456 13.24 -3.13 5.96
C LEU A 456 14.32 -3.38 4.89
N PRO A 457 14.39 -4.59 4.31
CA PRO A 457 15.27 -4.86 3.19
C PRO A 457 15.07 -3.85 2.04
N ALA A 458 16.16 -3.51 1.35
CA ALA A 458 16.09 -2.76 0.11
C ALA A 458 15.33 -3.58 -0.94
N PRO A 459 14.53 -2.95 -1.82
CA PRO A 459 13.83 -3.67 -2.86
C PRO A 459 14.85 -4.06 -3.94
N LEU A 460 14.64 -5.20 -4.60
CA LEU A 460 15.46 -5.54 -5.78
C LEU A 460 15.20 -4.57 -6.95
N VAL A 461 13.98 -4.06 -7.03
CA VAL A 461 13.57 -3.03 -7.99
C VAL A 461 13.43 -1.70 -7.25
N THR A 462 14.45 -0.85 -7.36
CA THR A 462 14.50 0.45 -6.66
C THR A 462 13.41 1.42 -7.11
N LYS A 463 13.02 1.35 -8.38
CA LYS A 463 12.00 2.21 -8.98
C LYS A 463 11.12 1.38 -9.90
N SER A 464 9.94 0.99 -9.43
CA SER A 464 9.09 0.00 -10.13
C SER A 464 8.74 0.37 -11.58
N ASN A 465 8.62 1.67 -11.89
CA ASN A 465 8.27 2.13 -13.23
C ASN A 465 9.41 2.02 -14.26
N THR A 466 10.59 1.52 -13.86
CA THR A 466 11.68 1.16 -14.78
C THR A 466 11.62 -0.29 -15.26
N VAL A 467 10.65 -1.09 -14.79
CA VAL A 467 10.51 -2.49 -15.22
C VAL A 467 9.06 -2.90 -15.52
N MET A 468 8.08 -2.18 -14.99
CA MET A 468 6.67 -2.31 -15.37
C MET A 468 5.95 -0.98 -15.25
N ASP A 469 5.22 -0.62 -16.30
CA ASP A 469 4.39 0.58 -16.31
C ASP A 469 3.13 0.35 -17.16
N VAL A 470 2.17 1.27 -17.00
CA VAL A 470 0.87 1.27 -17.66
C VAL A 470 0.73 2.59 -18.40
N VAL A 471 0.42 2.52 -19.70
CA VAL A 471 0.25 3.70 -20.55
C VAL A 471 -1.13 3.69 -21.17
N THR A 472 -1.82 4.82 -21.13
CA THR A 472 -3.10 5.04 -21.80
C THR A 472 -2.91 6.00 -22.98
N TYR A 473 -3.55 5.74 -24.11
CA TYR A 473 -3.46 6.59 -25.30
C TYR A 473 -4.71 6.48 -26.16
N THR A 474 -4.89 7.43 -27.08
CA THR A 474 -5.95 7.39 -28.09
C THR A 474 -5.36 6.89 -29.40
N GLY A 475 -5.95 5.84 -29.99
CA GLY A 475 -5.51 5.32 -31.28
C GLY A 475 -5.87 6.28 -32.42
N ASN A 476 -5.01 6.35 -33.45
CA ASN A 476 -5.17 7.28 -34.56
C ASN A 476 -5.33 6.59 -35.94
N GLY A 477 -5.30 5.26 -35.99
CA GLY A 477 -5.44 4.46 -37.21
C GLY A 477 -4.20 4.42 -38.13
N GLY A 478 -3.18 5.24 -37.88
CA GLY A 478 -1.93 5.31 -38.65
C GLY A 478 -0.70 5.15 -37.75
N THR A 479 0.52 5.34 -38.24
CA THR A 479 1.69 5.14 -37.36
C THR A 479 1.74 6.17 -36.23
N GLN A 480 1.96 5.71 -34.99
CA GLN A 480 2.12 6.58 -33.82
C GLN A 480 3.09 5.98 -32.80
N SER A 481 4.03 6.79 -32.32
CA SER A 481 4.90 6.44 -31.21
C SER A 481 4.23 6.77 -29.88
N ILE A 482 4.20 5.78 -28.99
CA ILE A 482 3.73 5.89 -27.62
C ILE A 482 4.96 5.87 -26.71
N THR A 483 5.24 7.00 -26.06
CA THR A 483 6.45 7.21 -25.25
C THR A 483 6.10 7.37 -23.76
N GLY A 484 7.13 7.42 -22.91
CA GLY A 484 6.97 7.68 -21.47
C GLY A 484 7.27 6.48 -20.57
N LEU A 485 7.58 5.31 -21.15
CA LEU A 485 8.18 4.22 -20.39
C LEU A 485 9.64 4.56 -20.07
N ALA A 486 10.09 4.21 -18.86
CA ALA A 486 11.49 4.35 -18.45
C ALA A 486 12.37 3.15 -18.86
N PHE A 487 11.85 2.31 -19.76
CA PHE A 487 12.48 1.06 -20.21
C PHE A 487 12.00 0.66 -21.62
N SER A 488 12.70 -0.30 -22.23
CA SER A 488 12.27 -0.93 -23.46
C SER A 488 11.38 -2.14 -23.16
N PRO A 489 10.10 -2.15 -23.55
CA PRO A 489 9.19 -3.22 -23.18
C PRO A 489 9.52 -4.51 -23.92
N ASN A 490 9.26 -5.65 -23.28
CA ASN A 490 9.43 -6.97 -23.87
C ASN A 490 8.16 -7.79 -23.92
N LEU A 491 7.17 -7.46 -23.09
CA LEU A 491 5.78 -7.84 -23.25
C LEU A 491 4.95 -6.57 -23.26
N LEU A 492 4.08 -6.44 -24.27
CA LEU A 492 3.04 -5.45 -24.37
C LEU A 492 1.70 -6.15 -24.41
N TRP A 493 0.83 -5.84 -23.44
CA TRP A 493 -0.54 -6.34 -23.39
C TRP A 493 -1.51 -5.17 -23.53
N PHE A 494 -2.24 -5.17 -24.65
CA PHE A 494 -3.15 -4.09 -25.02
C PHE A 494 -4.61 -4.44 -24.74
N LYS A 495 -5.41 -3.41 -24.44
CA LYS A 495 -6.87 -3.47 -24.41
C LYS A 495 -7.52 -2.17 -24.88
N ASN A 496 -8.51 -2.30 -25.77
CA ASN A 496 -9.47 -1.24 -26.05
C ASN A 496 -10.46 -1.07 -24.88
N ARG A 497 -10.56 0.15 -24.39
CA ARG A 497 -11.37 0.57 -23.26
C ARG A 497 -12.73 1.13 -23.69
N SER A 498 -12.86 1.62 -24.92
CA SER A 498 -14.07 2.28 -25.42
C SER A 498 -14.92 1.41 -26.35
N ASP A 499 -14.46 0.21 -26.72
CA ASP A 499 -15.19 -0.71 -27.59
C ASP A 499 -14.91 -2.19 -27.25
N ALA A 500 -15.80 -3.07 -27.71
CA ALA A 500 -15.78 -4.49 -27.45
C ALA A 500 -14.77 -5.24 -28.34
N ASN A 501 -13.47 -4.99 -28.14
CA ASN A 501 -12.39 -5.73 -28.82
C ASN A 501 -11.62 -6.63 -27.86
N SER A 502 -11.14 -7.76 -28.38
CA SER A 502 -10.27 -8.67 -27.63
C SER A 502 -8.98 -7.96 -27.24
N HIS A 503 -8.37 -8.43 -26.16
CA HIS A 503 -7.01 -8.03 -25.79
C HIS A 503 -6.02 -8.54 -26.85
N VAL A 504 -4.85 -7.91 -26.98
CA VAL A 504 -3.75 -8.42 -27.82
C VAL A 504 -2.40 -8.32 -27.12
N LEU A 505 -1.62 -9.40 -27.16
CA LEU A 505 -0.32 -9.55 -26.52
C LEU A 505 0.78 -9.72 -27.58
N PHE A 506 1.81 -8.88 -27.49
CA PHE A 506 3.03 -8.97 -28.27
C PHE A 506 4.24 -9.09 -27.35
N ASP A 507 5.22 -9.88 -27.75
CA ASP A 507 6.50 -9.93 -27.05
C ASP A 507 7.68 -10.04 -28.01
N THR A 508 8.86 -9.71 -27.48
CA THR A 508 10.10 -9.66 -28.27
C THR A 508 10.65 -11.02 -28.64
N VAL A 509 10.24 -12.11 -27.97
CA VAL A 509 10.72 -13.47 -28.25
C VAL A 509 10.01 -14.05 -29.47
N ARG A 510 8.70 -13.85 -29.57
CA ARG A 510 7.90 -14.22 -30.75
C ARG A 510 8.08 -13.21 -31.88
N GLY A 511 8.23 -11.93 -31.55
CA GLY A 511 8.37 -10.82 -32.49
C GLY A 511 7.07 -10.04 -32.70
N ARG A 512 7.19 -8.83 -33.25
CA ARG A 512 6.09 -7.86 -33.38
C ARG A 512 4.98 -8.25 -34.37
N SER A 513 5.22 -9.21 -35.25
CA SER A 513 4.24 -9.65 -36.26
C SER A 513 3.26 -10.69 -35.74
N TYR A 514 3.34 -11.11 -34.47
CA TYR A 514 2.55 -12.23 -33.93
C TYR A 514 1.77 -11.81 -32.69
N GLY A 515 0.51 -11.44 -32.88
CA GLY A 515 -0.42 -11.11 -31.81
C GLY A 515 -1.11 -12.34 -31.23
N LEU A 516 -1.31 -12.37 -29.91
CA LEU A 516 -2.14 -13.37 -29.23
C LEU A 516 -3.26 -12.69 -28.44
N SER A 517 -4.49 -13.20 -28.54
CA SER A 517 -5.63 -12.68 -27.79
C SER A 517 -5.83 -13.45 -26.49
N SER A 518 -5.83 -12.77 -25.33
CA SER A 518 -5.96 -13.43 -24.01
C SER A 518 -7.34 -14.05 -23.76
N ASN A 519 -8.36 -13.60 -24.49
CA ASN A 519 -9.74 -14.07 -24.41
C ASN A 519 -10.16 -14.96 -25.59
N GLU A 520 -9.20 -15.52 -26.33
CA GLU A 520 -9.47 -16.43 -27.45
C GLU A 520 -8.55 -17.65 -27.42
N THR A 521 -9.00 -18.74 -28.04
CA THR A 521 -8.21 -19.98 -28.19
C THR A 521 -7.32 -19.96 -29.42
N VAL A 522 -7.45 -18.97 -30.30
CA VAL A 522 -6.68 -18.88 -31.55
C VAL A 522 -5.18 -18.77 -31.25
N GLY A 523 -4.35 -19.31 -32.17
CA GLY A 523 -2.89 -19.21 -32.11
C GLY A 523 -2.38 -17.83 -32.55
N ASP A 524 -1.13 -17.75 -33.02
CA ASP A 524 -0.56 -16.48 -33.47
C ASP A 524 -1.40 -15.88 -34.62
N VAL A 525 -1.88 -14.65 -34.44
CA VAL A 525 -2.48 -13.82 -35.49
C VAL A 525 -1.39 -12.96 -36.11
N THR A 526 -1.19 -13.10 -37.42
CA THR A 526 -0.09 -12.45 -38.13
C THR A 526 -0.45 -11.04 -38.62
N SER A 527 0.49 -10.11 -38.48
CA SER A 527 0.46 -8.79 -39.12
C SER A 527 1.75 -8.53 -39.91
N ASP A 528 1.64 -7.72 -40.96
CA ASP A 528 2.79 -7.25 -41.72
C ASP A 528 3.72 -6.42 -40.85
N ALA A 529 5.01 -6.45 -41.16
CA ALA A 529 6.01 -5.67 -40.45
C ALA A 529 5.68 -4.17 -40.55
N GLY A 530 5.29 -3.55 -39.44
CA GLY A 530 4.92 -2.14 -39.38
C GLY A 530 3.43 -1.89 -39.17
N ASN A 531 2.58 -2.92 -39.24
CA ASN A 531 1.13 -2.84 -38.94
C ASN A 531 0.84 -3.36 -37.53
N ASP A 532 -0.24 -2.86 -36.93
CA ASP A 532 -0.66 -3.11 -35.55
C ASP A 532 0.41 -2.73 -34.50
N LEU A 533 1.46 -3.55 -34.32
CA LEU A 533 2.68 -3.18 -33.57
C LEU A 533 3.87 -3.02 -34.53
N ALA A 534 4.34 -1.78 -34.68
CA ALA A 534 5.44 -1.45 -35.57
C ALA A 534 6.82 -1.62 -34.92
N SER A 535 7.01 -1.32 -33.64
CA SER A 535 8.29 -1.56 -32.94
C SER A 535 8.17 -1.56 -31.42
N PHE A 536 9.12 -2.25 -30.79
CA PHE A 536 9.48 -2.03 -29.38
C PHE A 536 10.59 -0.98 -29.36
N ASP A 537 10.38 0.11 -28.63
CA ASP A 537 11.30 1.25 -28.60
C ASP A 537 12.01 1.32 -27.24
N SER A 538 13.02 2.19 -27.10
CA SER A 538 13.80 2.30 -25.85
C SER A 538 13.04 2.95 -24.69
N SER A 539 11.98 3.70 -24.98
CA SER A 539 11.15 4.44 -24.01
C SER A 539 9.66 4.26 -24.29
N GLY A 540 9.28 3.13 -24.86
CA GLY A 540 7.91 2.94 -25.35
C GLY A 540 7.79 1.92 -26.47
N PHE A 541 6.86 2.19 -27.36
CA PHE A 541 6.59 1.36 -28.54
C PHE A 541 5.92 2.21 -29.62
N THR A 542 6.01 1.76 -30.87
CA THR A 542 5.31 2.39 -31.98
C THR A 542 4.24 1.45 -32.49
N VAL A 543 3.01 1.93 -32.53
CA VAL A 543 1.88 1.23 -33.15
C VAL A 543 1.74 1.64 -34.62
N GLY A 544 1.26 0.70 -35.43
CA GLY A 544 1.17 0.84 -36.89
C GLY A 544 -0.25 1.08 -37.40
N PRO A 545 -0.41 1.18 -38.74
CA PRO A 545 -1.72 1.12 -39.37
C PRO A 545 -2.49 -0.13 -38.95
N VAL A 546 -3.82 0.01 -38.85
CA VAL A 546 -4.72 -1.08 -38.47
C VAL A 546 -4.76 -2.13 -39.56
N GLN A 547 -4.36 -3.36 -39.25
CA GLN A 547 -4.52 -4.52 -40.14
C GLN A 547 -5.50 -5.53 -39.58
N ASN A 548 -5.43 -5.81 -38.28
CA ASN A 548 -6.29 -6.82 -37.65
C ASN A 548 -7.44 -6.21 -36.83
N TRP A 549 -8.50 -6.99 -36.62
CA TRP A 549 -9.68 -6.54 -35.88
C TRP A 549 -9.38 -6.15 -34.43
N ASN A 550 -8.38 -6.74 -33.78
CA ASN A 550 -8.00 -6.40 -32.41
C ASN A 550 -6.77 -5.47 -32.36
N SER A 551 -6.57 -4.66 -33.41
CA SER A 551 -5.43 -3.75 -33.51
C SER A 551 -5.32 -2.79 -32.31
N PRO A 552 -4.12 -2.58 -31.75
CA PRO A 552 -3.89 -1.67 -30.64
C PRO A 552 -3.92 -0.19 -31.05
N ASN A 553 -4.42 0.16 -32.24
CA ASN A 553 -4.35 1.53 -32.77
C ASN A 553 -5.58 1.96 -33.58
N ARG A 554 -6.74 1.39 -33.26
CA ARG A 554 -8.00 1.78 -33.89
C ARG A 554 -8.27 3.28 -33.70
N ASN A 555 -8.64 3.95 -34.79
CA ASN A 555 -8.84 5.39 -34.80
C ASN A 555 -9.96 5.82 -33.82
N GLY A 556 -9.66 6.81 -32.99
CA GLY A 556 -10.59 7.39 -32.01
C GLY A 556 -10.86 6.52 -30.78
N GLN A 557 -10.24 5.35 -30.66
CA GLN A 557 -10.46 4.44 -29.53
C GLN A 557 -9.53 4.79 -28.36
N SER A 558 -10.00 4.60 -27.13
CA SER A 558 -9.20 4.72 -25.91
C SER A 558 -8.53 3.38 -25.58
N LEU A 559 -7.21 3.36 -25.49
CA LEU A 559 -6.41 2.16 -25.29
C LEU A 559 -5.68 2.21 -23.95
N VAL A 560 -5.38 1.04 -23.41
CA VAL A 560 -4.37 0.82 -22.36
C VAL A 560 -3.35 -0.22 -22.84
N ALA A 561 -2.10 -0.01 -22.49
CA ALA A 561 -1.01 -0.97 -22.63
C ALA A 561 -0.37 -1.20 -21.26
N TRP A 562 -0.35 -2.46 -20.81
CA TRP A 562 0.48 -2.90 -19.70
C TRP A 562 1.79 -3.43 -20.26
N ALA A 563 2.90 -2.88 -19.80
CA ALA A 563 4.23 -3.13 -20.35
C ALA A 563 5.15 -3.74 -19.29
N TRP A 564 5.87 -4.82 -19.65
CA TRP A 564 6.87 -5.45 -18.78
C TRP A 564 8.23 -5.53 -19.47
N ASP A 565 9.27 -5.27 -18.70
CA ASP A 565 10.67 -5.50 -19.06
C ASP A 565 11.10 -6.93 -18.70
N ALA A 566 11.55 -7.68 -19.70
CA ALA A 566 12.13 -9.02 -19.55
C ALA A 566 13.65 -9.01 -19.74
N GLY A 567 14.30 -7.84 -19.64
CA GLY A 567 15.75 -7.69 -19.61
C GLY A 567 16.31 -7.28 -20.96
N GLU A 568 17.56 -6.81 -20.95
CA GLU A 568 18.25 -6.35 -22.17
C GLU A 568 18.70 -7.51 -23.07
N GLY A 569 18.98 -7.20 -24.34
CA GLY A 569 19.52 -8.16 -25.31
C GLY A 569 18.47 -8.99 -26.05
N SER A 570 18.92 -10.04 -26.74
CA SER A 570 18.07 -10.97 -27.49
C SER A 570 17.72 -12.20 -26.66
N ALA A 571 16.66 -12.92 -27.03
CA ALA A 571 16.35 -14.21 -26.41
C ALA A 571 17.51 -15.21 -26.59
N VAL A 572 17.83 -15.95 -25.54
CA VAL A 572 18.93 -16.93 -25.49
C VAL A 572 18.41 -18.35 -25.37
N SER A 573 19.17 -19.32 -25.87
CA SER A 573 18.87 -20.74 -25.66
C SER A 573 19.16 -21.13 -24.20
N ASN A 574 18.24 -21.87 -23.59
CA ASN A 574 18.34 -22.37 -22.23
C ASN A 574 18.20 -23.90 -22.21
N THR A 575 19.18 -24.59 -21.63
CA THR A 575 19.30 -26.06 -21.59
C THR A 575 19.12 -26.64 -20.18
N ALA A 576 18.60 -25.87 -19.23
CA ALA A 576 18.38 -26.35 -17.86
C ALA A 576 17.24 -27.39 -17.73
N GLY A 577 16.32 -27.40 -18.69
CA GLY A 577 15.21 -28.36 -18.77
C GLY A 577 15.54 -29.63 -19.54
N SER A 578 14.58 -30.56 -19.60
CA SER A 578 14.69 -31.79 -20.41
C SER A 578 14.58 -31.52 -21.91
N ILE A 579 14.15 -30.32 -22.30
CA ILE A 579 14.22 -29.79 -23.66
C ILE A 579 14.77 -28.36 -23.64
N THR A 580 15.35 -27.94 -24.77
CA THR A 580 15.83 -26.57 -24.95
C THR A 580 14.66 -25.60 -25.12
N SER A 581 14.69 -24.49 -24.38
CA SER A 581 13.78 -23.35 -24.56
C SER A 581 14.54 -22.11 -25.05
N GLN A 582 13.81 -21.16 -25.64
CA GLN A 582 14.29 -19.80 -25.86
C GLN A 582 13.74 -18.91 -24.75
N VAL A 583 14.60 -18.13 -24.10
CA VAL A 583 14.28 -17.37 -22.90
C VAL A 583 14.75 -15.93 -23.04
N ARG A 584 13.89 -14.99 -22.63
CA ARG A 584 14.27 -13.63 -22.25
C ARG A 584 13.75 -13.39 -20.83
N ALA A 585 14.64 -13.02 -19.90
CA ALA A 585 14.29 -12.94 -18.48
C ALA A 585 14.97 -11.75 -17.79
N ASN A 586 14.17 -10.98 -17.03
CA ASN A 586 14.65 -10.03 -16.05
C ASN A 586 14.49 -10.67 -14.66
N ALA A 587 15.53 -11.34 -14.19
CA ALA A 587 15.52 -12.01 -12.88
C ALA A 587 15.27 -11.01 -11.73
N THR A 588 15.80 -9.79 -11.83
CA THR A 588 15.62 -8.73 -10.83
C THR A 588 14.16 -8.27 -10.74
N ALA A 589 13.46 -8.19 -11.87
CA ALA A 589 12.03 -7.89 -11.92
C ALA A 589 11.14 -9.12 -11.79
N GLY A 590 11.72 -10.32 -11.70
CA GLY A 590 10.97 -11.58 -11.58
C GLY A 590 10.06 -11.86 -12.78
N PHE A 591 10.43 -11.48 -14.00
CA PHE A 591 9.61 -11.68 -15.20
C PHE A 591 10.39 -12.36 -16.33
N SER A 592 9.76 -13.33 -17.01
CA SER A 592 10.33 -14.02 -18.15
C SER A 592 9.32 -14.34 -19.24
N VAL A 593 9.77 -14.23 -20.50
CA VAL A 593 9.10 -14.76 -21.70
C VAL A 593 9.87 -15.98 -22.18
N VAL A 594 9.17 -17.11 -22.33
CA VAL A 594 9.76 -18.41 -22.69
C VAL A 594 9.03 -19.00 -23.88
N THR A 595 9.74 -19.52 -24.88
CA THR A 595 9.14 -20.29 -25.97
C THR A 595 9.83 -21.64 -26.15
N TRP A 596 9.06 -22.65 -26.56
CA TRP A 596 9.56 -24.00 -26.86
C TRP A 596 8.61 -24.70 -27.83
N THR A 597 9.00 -25.89 -28.30
CA THR A 597 8.13 -26.79 -29.05
C THR A 597 7.76 -27.97 -28.17
N ALA A 598 6.48 -28.15 -27.89
CA ALA A 598 5.97 -29.19 -27.00
C ALA A 598 5.68 -30.49 -27.75
N GLY A 599 6.10 -31.61 -27.15
CA GLY A 599 5.79 -32.98 -27.57
C GLY A 599 4.63 -33.58 -26.77
N SER A 600 4.53 -34.91 -26.74
CA SER A 600 3.47 -35.65 -26.04
C SER A 600 3.84 -36.14 -24.63
N ALA A 601 5.12 -36.07 -24.25
CA ALA A 601 5.62 -36.49 -22.94
C ALA A 601 5.74 -35.28 -21.99
N PRO A 602 5.62 -35.49 -20.66
CA PRO A 602 5.96 -34.47 -19.68
C PRO A 602 7.42 -34.01 -19.85
N VAL A 603 7.66 -32.70 -19.77
CA VAL A 603 8.99 -32.10 -19.94
C VAL A 603 9.20 -30.97 -18.93
N THR A 604 10.47 -30.69 -18.63
CA THR A 604 10.87 -29.51 -17.87
C THR A 604 11.40 -28.44 -18.81
N ILE A 605 11.02 -27.19 -18.55
CA ILE A 605 11.32 -26.02 -19.40
C ILE A 605 12.14 -25.02 -18.59
N GLY A 606 13.30 -24.61 -19.11
CA GLY A 606 14.12 -23.57 -18.49
C GLY A 606 13.47 -22.19 -18.60
N HIS A 607 13.43 -21.43 -17.50
CA HIS A 607 12.82 -20.07 -17.46
C HIS A 607 13.77 -18.93 -17.08
N GLY A 608 14.97 -19.21 -16.56
CA GLY A 608 16.02 -18.20 -16.37
C GLY A 608 15.81 -17.15 -15.27
N LEU A 609 14.86 -17.34 -14.34
CA LEU A 609 14.60 -16.37 -13.25
C LEU A 609 15.54 -16.51 -12.05
N GLY A 610 16.16 -17.68 -11.86
CA GLY A 610 16.99 -17.96 -10.68
C GLY A 610 16.21 -18.16 -9.38
N VAL A 611 14.88 -17.97 -9.41
CA VAL A 611 13.92 -18.22 -8.33
C VAL A 611 12.67 -18.86 -8.91
N ALA A 612 11.93 -19.63 -8.11
CA ALA A 612 10.75 -20.33 -8.59
C ALA A 612 9.62 -19.34 -8.94
N PRO A 613 9.07 -19.37 -10.18
CA PRO A 613 7.88 -18.59 -10.51
C PRO A 613 6.68 -19.08 -9.70
N GLN A 614 5.82 -18.14 -9.30
CA GLN A 614 4.58 -18.41 -8.56
C GLN A 614 3.32 -18.25 -9.41
N PHE A 615 3.45 -17.65 -10.59
CA PHE A 615 2.39 -17.49 -11.57
C PHE A 615 2.96 -17.72 -12.97
N ILE A 616 2.38 -18.68 -13.70
CA ILE A 616 2.79 -19.02 -15.06
C ILE A 616 1.54 -19.05 -15.94
N ILE A 617 1.59 -18.34 -17.06
CA ILE A 617 0.57 -18.37 -18.10
C ILE A 617 1.18 -19.05 -19.34
N ILE A 618 0.54 -20.10 -19.86
CA ILE A 618 0.99 -20.85 -21.04
C ILE A 618 -0.04 -20.78 -22.16
N LYS A 619 0.42 -20.62 -23.40
CA LYS A 619 -0.42 -20.65 -24.60
C LYS A 619 0.21 -21.47 -25.73
N SER A 620 -0.60 -22.30 -26.38
CA SER A 620 -0.25 -22.88 -27.68
C SER A 620 -0.43 -21.84 -28.78
N ARG A 621 0.60 -21.71 -29.61
CA ARG A 621 0.73 -20.77 -30.72
C ARG A 621 0.28 -21.37 -32.06
N THR A 622 0.10 -22.69 -32.11
CA THR A 622 -0.44 -23.41 -33.27
C THR A 622 -1.96 -23.41 -33.26
N SER A 623 -2.58 -23.28 -34.44
CA SER A 623 -4.03 -23.24 -34.59
C SER A 623 -4.68 -24.58 -34.21
N GLY A 624 -5.53 -24.54 -33.19
CA GLY A 624 -6.32 -25.63 -32.64
C GLY A 624 -6.94 -25.12 -31.34
N ALA A 625 -8.18 -25.47 -31.01
CA ALA A 625 -8.98 -24.87 -29.92
C ALA A 625 -8.42 -25.16 -28.51
N VAL A 626 -7.25 -24.62 -28.21
CA VAL A 626 -6.48 -24.85 -27.00
C VAL A 626 -6.41 -23.54 -26.23
N GLY A 627 -7.17 -23.51 -25.13
CA GLY A 627 -7.23 -22.36 -24.22
C GLY A 627 -5.93 -22.10 -23.49
N TRP A 628 -5.84 -20.92 -22.88
CA TRP A 628 -4.69 -20.47 -22.11
C TRP A 628 -4.66 -21.17 -20.75
N GLN A 629 -3.55 -21.80 -20.40
CA GLN A 629 -3.42 -22.49 -19.12
C GLN A 629 -2.68 -21.64 -18.11
N VAL A 630 -3.18 -21.60 -16.88
CA VAL A 630 -2.60 -20.81 -15.80
C VAL A 630 -2.28 -21.70 -14.61
N GLY A 631 -1.03 -21.59 -14.16
CA GLY A 631 -0.50 -22.24 -12.97
C GLY A 631 -0.23 -21.19 -11.91
N HIS A 632 -0.59 -21.50 -10.67
CA HIS A 632 -0.44 -20.57 -9.55
C HIS A 632 -0.05 -21.33 -8.27
N ALA A 633 0.89 -20.77 -7.51
CA ALA A 633 1.42 -21.42 -6.30
C ALA A 633 0.33 -21.77 -5.27
N SER A 634 -0.68 -20.92 -5.09
CA SER A 634 -1.82 -21.19 -4.19
C SER A 634 -2.68 -22.40 -4.59
N LEU A 635 -2.57 -22.89 -5.83
CA LEU A 635 -3.27 -24.08 -6.30
C LEU A 635 -2.40 -25.36 -6.21
N GLY A 636 -1.18 -25.24 -5.66
CA GLY A 636 -0.26 -26.34 -5.42
C GLY A 636 0.28 -27.03 -6.67
N TRP A 637 0.10 -26.43 -7.85
CA TRP A 637 0.50 -27.01 -9.15
C TRP A 637 -0.14 -28.38 -9.46
N THR A 638 -1.22 -28.73 -8.77
CA THR A 638 -2.04 -29.94 -9.07
C THR A 638 -3.29 -29.60 -9.89
N LYS A 639 -3.55 -28.31 -10.04
CA LYS A 639 -4.71 -27.75 -10.73
C LYS A 639 -4.27 -26.70 -11.74
N ARG A 640 -5.15 -26.40 -12.70
CA ARG A 640 -5.00 -25.26 -13.60
C ARG A 640 -6.22 -24.35 -13.53
N LEU A 641 -6.00 -23.12 -13.96
CA LEU A 641 -7.04 -22.21 -14.41
C LEU A 641 -6.96 -22.01 -15.91
N PHE A 642 -8.02 -21.45 -16.48
CA PHE A 642 -8.03 -20.99 -17.87
C PHE A 642 -8.02 -19.46 -17.90
N PHE A 643 -7.13 -18.88 -18.69
CA PHE A 643 -7.03 -17.42 -18.81
C PHE A 643 -8.13 -16.83 -19.68
N ASP A 644 -8.66 -17.61 -20.62
CA ASP A 644 -9.62 -17.21 -21.65
C ASP A 644 -11.07 -17.56 -21.31
N THR A 645 -11.34 -18.09 -20.11
CA THR A 645 -12.69 -18.46 -19.68
C THR A 645 -12.98 -18.09 -18.23
N SER A 646 -14.27 -18.07 -17.88
CA SER A 646 -14.76 -17.94 -16.50
C SER A 646 -14.78 -19.27 -15.73
N SER A 647 -14.09 -20.31 -16.21
CA SER A 647 -14.05 -21.61 -15.55
C SER A 647 -13.37 -21.53 -14.17
N SER A 648 -13.82 -22.37 -13.23
CA SER A 648 -13.16 -22.57 -11.93
C SER A 648 -11.83 -23.33 -12.08
N ASP A 649 -11.12 -23.53 -10.98
CA ASP A 649 -9.97 -24.44 -10.95
C ASP A 649 -10.39 -25.88 -11.29
N THR A 650 -9.47 -26.65 -11.87
CA THR A 650 -9.71 -28.07 -12.17
C THR A 650 -8.42 -28.87 -12.01
N THR A 651 -8.51 -30.02 -11.35
CA THR A 651 -7.41 -31.00 -11.23
C THR A 651 -6.97 -31.48 -12.61
N THR A 652 -5.67 -31.46 -12.87
CA THR A 652 -5.16 -31.85 -14.20
C THR A 652 -3.68 -32.19 -14.17
N ALA A 653 -3.25 -33.02 -15.12
CA ALA A 653 -1.83 -33.27 -15.37
C ALA A 653 -1.11 -32.11 -16.09
N ALA A 654 -1.70 -30.91 -16.26
CA ALA A 654 -1.09 -29.81 -17.02
C ALA A 654 0.29 -29.38 -16.49
N TRP A 655 0.50 -29.49 -15.17
CA TRP A 655 1.76 -29.15 -14.50
C TRP A 655 2.49 -30.38 -13.96
N ASN A 656 2.00 -31.58 -14.30
CA ASN A 656 2.52 -32.86 -13.79
C ASN A 656 2.65 -32.90 -12.26
N ASP A 657 1.73 -32.26 -11.52
CA ASP A 657 1.74 -32.14 -10.06
C ASP A 657 3.09 -31.69 -9.48
N THR A 658 3.86 -30.90 -10.24
CA THR A 658 5.24 -30.54 -9.91
C THR A 658 5.39 -29.03 -9.78
N SER A 659 5.82 -28.58 -8.60
CA SER A 659 6.13 -27.16 -8.37
C SER A 659 7.37 -26.73 -9.18
N PRO A 660 7.40 -25.50 -9.74
CA PRO A 660 8.60 -24.95 -10.35
C PRO A 660 9.77 -24.85 -9.36
N THR A 661 10.99 -24.96 -9.89
CA THR A 661 12.24 -24.73 -9.16
C THR A 661 12.83 -23.37 -9.54
N SER A 662 14.02 -23.04 -9.03
CA SER A 662 14.75 -21.83 -9.44
C SER A 662 15.15 -21.78 -10.92
N THR A 663 15.13 -22.92 -11.62
CA THR A 663 15.64 -23.04 -12.99
C THR A 663 14.62 -23.54 -14.01
N VAL A 664 13.66 -24.37 -13.59
CA VAL A 664 12.68 -25.01 -14.49
C VAL A 664 11.27 -25.00 -13.95
N PHE A 665 10.28 -24.99 -14.87
CA PHE A 665 8.91 -25.41 -14.57
C PHE A 665 8.57 -26.67 -15.37
N THR A 666 7.56 -27.41 -14.92
CA THR A 666 7.16 -28.68 -15.53
C THR A 666 5.83 -28.51 -16.24
N VAL A 667 5.75 -29.07 -17.45
CA VAL A 667 4.52 -29.18 -18.23
C VAL A 667 4.24 -30.67 -18.46
N GLY A 668 2.98 -31.09 -18.32
CA GLY A 668 2.61 -32.50 -18.46
C GLY A 668 2.18 -32.88 -19.88
N SER A 669 1.57 -34.05 -20.01
CA SER A 669 1.20 -34.66 -21.31
C SER A 669 -0.20 -34.29 -21.81
N THR A 670 -0.73 -33.12 -21.44
CA THR A 670 -2.11 -32.76 -21.81
C THR A 670 -2.22 -32.35 -23.28
N GLY A 671 -3.32 -32.71 -23.96
CA GLY A 671 -3.59 -32.35 -25.36
C GLY A 671 -3.73 -30.83 -25.63
N TYR A 672 -3.55 -30.00 -24.61
CA TYR A 672 -3.54 -28.54 -24.65
C TYR A 672 -2.11 -27.96 -24.67
N GLN A 673 -1.08 -28.82 -24.70
CA GLN A 673 0.32 -28.42 -24.67
C GLN A 673 1.07 -29.08 -25.82
N THR A 674 0.58 -28.87 -27.05
CA THR A 674 1.20 -29.41 -28.27
C THR A 674 1.60 -28.29 -29.21
N GLY A 675 2.69 -28.50 -29.95
CA GLY A 675 3.15 -27.56 -30.98
C GLY A 675 4.01 -26.44 -30.39
N ASN A 676 4.04 -25.29 -31.06
CA ASN A 676 4.82 -24.15 -30.60
C ASN A 676 4.13 -23.49 -29.42
N MET A 677 4.87 -23.20 -28.35
CA MET A 677 4.34 -22.68 -27.10
C MET A 677 4.99 -21.35 -26.72
N VAL A 678 4.28 -20.59 -25.90
CA VAL A 678 4.82 -19.46 -25.14
C VAL A 678 4.39 -19.56 -23.68
N ALA A 679 5.26 -19.14 -22.77
CA ALA A 679 4.94 -18.93 -21.37
C ALA A 679 5.39 -17.54 -20.90
N TYR A 680 4.56 -16.95 -20.04
CA TYR A 680 4.88 -15.77 -19.24
C TYR A 680 5.03 -16.20 -17.78
N CYS A 681 6.25 -16.12 -17.26
CA CYS A 681 6.58 -16.58 -15.91
C CYS A 681 6.82 -15.38 -15.00
N PHE A 682 6.20 -15.40 -13.82
CA PHE A 682 6.34 -14.35 -12.82
C PHE A 682 6.75 -14.93 -11.46
N SER A 683 7.81 -14.37 -10.86
CA SER A 683 8.25 -14.65 -9.49
C SER A 683 8.06 -13.41 -8.61
N PRO A 684 7.75 -13.60 -7.32
CA PRO A 684 7.58 -12.48 -6.39
C PRO A 684 8.91 -11.74 -6.18
N VAL A 685 8.83 -10.42 -6.12
CA VAL A 685 9.96 -9.54 -5.79
C VAL A 685 9.48 -8.56 -4.73
N VAL A 686 10.15 -8.58 -3.57
CA VAL A 686 9.78 -7.75 -2.41
C VAL A 686 9.68 -6.28 -2.81
N GLY A 687 8.53 -5.67 -2.53
CA GLY A 687 8.25 -4.26 -2.83
C GLY A 687 7.85 -3.96 -4.28
N TYR A 688 7.74 -4.98 -5.15
CA TYR A 688 7.42 -4.81 -6.58
C TYR A 688 6.31 -5.73 -7.09
N SER A 689 6.38 -7.04 -6.80
CA SER A 689 5.40 -8.02 -7.29
C SER A 689 5.05 -9.04 -6.20
N SER A 690 3.76 -9.39 -6.13
CA SER A 690 3.21 -10.36 -5.16
C SER A 690 2.20 -11.26 -5.86
N PHE A 691 2.21 -12.54 -5.50
CA PHE A 691 1.33 -13.58 -6.04
C PHE A 691 0.78 -14.39 -4.87
N GLY A 692 -0.54 -14.56 -4.81
CA GLY A 692 -1.17 -15.15 -3.64
C GLY A 692 -2.66 -15.37 -3.84
N SER A 693 -3.32 -15.75 -2.75
CA SER A 693 -4.76 -15.95 -2.69
C SER A 693 -5.29 -15.38 -1.40
N TYR A 694 -6.52 -14.90 -1.43
CA TYR A 694 -7.25 -14.43 -0.26
C TYR A 694 -8.63 -15.10 -0.22
N THR A 695 -9.28 -15.03 0.94
CA THR A 695 -10.67 -15.44 1.12
C THR A 695 -11.52 -14.19 1.29
N GLY A 696 -12.59 -14.05 0.50
CA GLY A 696 -13.55 -12.97 0.70
C GLY A 696 -14.21 -13.06 2.07
N ASN A 697 -14.50 -11.91 2.69
CA ASN A 697 -15.03 -11.83 4.05
C ASN A 697 -16.49 -11.33 4.12
N GLY A 698 -17.14 -11.09 2.96
CA GLY A 698 -18.51 -10.58 2.89
C GLY A 698 -18.70 -9.14 3.38
N SER A 699 -17.62 -8.43 3.74
CA SER A 699 -17.65 -7.01 4.09
C SER A 699 -17.82 -6.16 2.83
N THR A 700 -18.51 -5.02 2.94
CA THR A 700 -18.59 -4.02 1.88
C THR A 700 -17.23 -3.42 1.53
N ASP A 701 -16.28 -3.44 2.48
CA ASP A 701 -14.90 -2.98 2.26
C ASP A 701 -13.95 -4.11 1.81
N GLY A 702 -14.45 -5.34 1.73
CA GLY A 702 -13.64 -6.52 1.42
C GLY A 702 -12.59 -6.87 2.49
N PRO A 703 -11.72 -7.85 2.24
CA PRO A 703 -10.58 -8.17 3.10
C PRO A 703 -9.39 -7.25 2.83
N PHE A 704 -8.59 -6.97 3.86
CA PHE A 704 -7.25 -6.41 3.67
C PHE A 704 -6.33 -7.44 3.01
N ILE A 705 -5.60 -7.02 1.97
CA ILE A 705 -4.65 -7.86 1.25
C ILE A 705 -3.27 -7.21 1.33
N TYR A 706 -2.35 -7.85 2.05
CA TYR A 706 -0.97 -7.35 2.17
C TYR A 706 -0.13 -7.73 0.95
N THR A 707 0.30 -6.72 0.19
CA THR A 707 1.25 -6.86 -0.93
C THR A 707 2.65 -6.34 -0.56
N GLY A 708 2.76 -5.50 0.47
CA GLY A 708 4.02 -4.84 0.88
C GLY A 708 4.41 -3.65 0.01
N PHE A 709 3.56 -3.25 -0.93
CA PHE A 709 3.70 -2.08 -1.80
C PHE A 709 2.33 -1.74 -2.39
N ARG A 710 2.12 -0.47 -2.78
CA ARG A 710 0.91 -0.09 -3.51
C ARG A 710 0.97 -0.65 -4.95
N PRO A 711 0.06 -1.55 -5.36
CA PRO A 711 0.10 -2.12 -6.71
C PRO A 711 -0.17 -1.06 -7.79
N LYS A 712 0.57 -1.12 -8.89
CA LYS A 712 0.25 -0.34 -10.11
C LYS A 712 -0.70 -1.09 -11.04
N PHE A 713 -0.68 -2.41 -10.97
CA PHE A 713 -1.56 -3.34 -11.67
C PHE A 713 -2.01 -4.39 -10.67
N PHE A 714 -3.30 -4.66 -10.64
CA PHE A 714 -3.91 -5.69 -9.82
C PHE A 714 -4.83 -6.54 -10.69
N MET A 715 -4.64 -7.86 -10.64
CA MET A 715 -5.47 -8.82 -11.33
C MET A 715 -5.82 -9.95 -10.37
N HIS A 716 -7.10 -10.29 -10.28
CA HIS A 716 -7.54 -11.46 -9.53
C HIS A 716 -8.64 -12.22 -10.27
N LYS A 717 -8.92 -13.43 -9.77
CA LYS A 717 -10.00 -14.29 -10.24
C LYS A 717 -10.56 -15.07 -9.07
N ASP A 718 -11.88 -15.10 -8.96
CA ASP A 718 -12.55 -16.13 -8.17
C ASP A 718 -12.43 -17.47 -8.92
N TYR A 719 -11.70 -18.41 -8.32
CA TYR A 719 -11.47 -19.73 -8.87
C TYR A 719 -12.39 -20.80 -8.28
N THR A 720 -13.26 -20.47 -7.33
CA THR A 720 -14.08 -21.46 -6.61
C THR A 720 -15.26 -21.97 -7.44
N ALA A 721 -15.51 -23.29 -7.36
CA ALA A 721 -16.69 -23.89 -7.97
C ALA A 721 -17.97 -23.38 -7.27
N GLY A 722 -18.94 -22.90 -8.04
CA GLY A 722 -20.19 -22.32 -7.52
C GLY A 722 -20.15 -20.80 -7.29
N GLY A 723 -18.98 -20.15 -7.32
CA GLY A 723 -18.87 -18.68 -7.18
C GLY A 723 -19.55 -17.91 -8.32
N ALA A 724 -20.04 -16.70 -8.03
CA ALA A 724 -20.56 -15.74 -9.02
C ALA A 724 -19.40 -14.92 -9.61
N GLY A 725 -19.45 -14.55 -10.90
CA GLY A 725 -18.49 -13.56 -11.46
C GLY A 725 -17.03 -14.03 -11.61
N ARG A 726 -16.79 -15.26 -12.07
CA ARG A 726 -15.45 -15.90 -12.18
C ARG A 726 -14.52 -15.37 -13.29
N ASN A 727 -14.67 -14.13 -13.70
CA ASN A 727 -13.79 -13.55 -14.71
C ASN A 727 -12.42 -13.17 -14.10
N TRP A 728 -11.46 -12.86 -14.95
CA TRP A 728 -10.17 -12.29 -14.56
C TRP A 728 -10.29 -10.77 -14.54
N LEU A 729 -10.52 -10.17 -13.39
CA LEU A 729 -10.72 -8.73 -13.27
C LEU A 729 -9.38 -8.01 -13.17
N ILE A 730 -9.26 -6.85 -13.81
CA ILE A 730 -8.05 -6.04 -13.87
C ILE A 730 -8.35 -4.59 -13.45
N TRP A 731 -7.56 -4.11 -12.49
CA TRP A 731 -7.43 -2.71 -12.10
C TRP A 731 -5.98 -2.23 -12.31
N ASP A 732 -5.83 -0.94 -12.53
CA ASP A 732 -4.52 -0.29 -12.54
C ASP A 732 -4.62 1.19 -12.20
N ALA A 733 -3.53 1.71 -11.64
CA ALA A 733 -3.44 3.07 -11.13
C ALA A 733 -3.32 4.14 -12.24
N ALA A 734 -3.32 3.76 -13.52
CA ALA A 734 -3.25 4.69 -14.65
C ALA A 734 -4.65 5.02 -15.21
N ARG A 735 -5.57 4.04 -15.24
CA ARG A 735 -6.97 4.24 -15.66
C ARG A 735 -7.79 4.97 -14.59
N GLU A 736 -7.64 4.56 -13.33
CA GLU A 736 -8.22 5.25 -12.17
C GLU A 736 -7.10 5.65 -11.21
N THR A 737 -6.99 6.95 -10.97
CA THR A 737 -5.87 7.50 -10.18
C THR A 737 -6.20 7.63 -8.70
N TYR A 738 -7.35 7.09 -8.27
CA TYR A 738 -7.86 7.30 -6.93
C TYR A 738 -8.80 6.19 -6.44
N ASN A 739 -8.84 6.03 -5.12
CA ASN A 739 -9.68 5.05 -4.46
C ASN A 739 -11.09 5.61 -4.24
N ALA A 740 -12.15 4.81 -4.22
CA ALA A 740 -12.14 3.40 -4.59
C ALA A 740 -12.14 3.26 -6.12
N GLU A 741 -11.31 2.37 -6.64
CA GLU A 741 -11.22 2.08 -8.07
C GLU A 741 -12.44 1.23 -8.48
N GLN A 742 -13.29 1.76 -9.35
CA GLN A 742 -14.58 1.19 -9.77
C GLN A 742 -14.58 0.73 -11.24
N THR A 743 -13.65 1.19 -12.09
CA THR A 743 -13.60 0.76 -13.49
C THR A 743 -12.73 -0.47 -13.68
N ILE A 744 -13.27 -1.44 -14.39
CA ILE A 744 -12.62 -2.73 -14.58
C ILE A 744 -12.43 -3.08 -16.05
N LEU A 745 -11.44 -3.93 -16.27
CA LEU A 745 -11.28 -4.69 -17.50
C LEU A 745 -11.24 -6.18 -17.15
N PHE A 746 -11.49 -7.03 -18.15
CA PHE A 746 -11.54 -8.47 -17.97
C PHE A 746 -10.55 -9.16 -18.91
N ALA A 747 -9.52 -9.83 -18.37
CA ALA A 747 -8.50 -10.49 -19.20
C ALA A 747 -9.10 -11.52 -20.19
N ASN A 748 -10.24 -12.09 -19.83
CA ASN A 748 -10.90 -13.18 -20.53
C ASN A 748 -12.15 -12.76 -21.32
N LEU A 749 -12.44 -11.45 -21.46
CA LEU A 749 -13.58 -10.96 -22.24
C LEU A 749 -13.15 -9.82 -23.18
N SER A 750 -13.97 -9.55 -24.20
CA SER A 750 -13.75 -8.43 -25.10
C SER A 750 -14.41 -7.13 -24.64
N ASN A 751 -15.21 -7.15 -23.56
CA ASN A 751 -15.98 -6.01 -23.06
C ASN A 751 -15.14 -4.72 -22.96
N ALA A 752 -15.76 -3.60 -23.30
CA ALA A 752 -15.22 -2.28 -23.01
C ALA A 752 -15.09 -2.06 -21.49
N GLU A 753 -14.32 -1.04 -21.11
CA GLU A 753 -14.22 -0.61 -19.71
C GLU A 753 -15.60 -0.22 -19.17
N SER A 754 -15.93 -0.67 -17.97
CA SER A 754 -17.21 -0.39 -17.34
C SER A 754 -17.05 -0.28 -15.83
N ALA A 755 -17.98 0.44 -15.18
CA ALA A 755 -18.07 0.49 -13.74
C ALA A 755 -18.55 -0.87 -13.19
N ASN A 756 -17.99 -1.31 -12.07
CA ASN A 756 -18.38 -2.54 -11.38
C ASN A 756 -18.80 -2.25 -9.93
N ALA A 757 -19.62 -3.14 -9.38
CA ALA A 757 -19.96 -3.17 -7.95
C ALA A 757 -18.77 -3.61 -7.10
N GLU A 758 -17.86 -4.43 -7.63
CA GLU A 758 -16.59 -4.75 -6.98
C GLU A 758 -15.61 -3.59 -7.12
N GLN A 759 -15.01 -3.17 -6.00
CA GLN A 759 -14.13 -2.01 -5.93
C GLN A 759 -12.83 -2.36 -5.21
N VAL A 760 -11.74 -1.69 -5.58
CA VAL A 760 -10.43 -1.85 -4.93
C VAL A 760 -9.98 -0.52 -4.35
N SER A 761 -9.52 -0.52 -3.11
CA SER A 761 -8.80 0.62 -2.52
C SER A 761 -7.34 0.24 -2.35
N SER A 762 -6.45 0.88 -3.12
CA SER A 762 -5.02 0.61 -3.06
C SER A 762 -4.31 1.56 -2.07
N GLY A 763 -3.60 0.98 -1.11
CA GLY A 763 -2.74 1.65 -0.11
C GLY A 763 -1.37 0.98 -0.06
N ARG A 764 -0.49 1.45 0.83
CA ARG A 764 0.79 0.79 1.12
C ARG A 764 0.62 -0.42 2.02
#